data_AF-K6YTA0-F1
#
_entry.id   AF-K6YTA0-F1
#
_cell.length_a   1.000
_cell.length_b   1.000
_cell.length_c   1.000
_cell.angle_alpha   90.00
_cell.angle_beta   90.00
_cell.angle_gamma   90.00
#
_symmetry.space_group_name_H-M   'P 1'
#
loop_
_entity.id
_entity.type
_entity.pdbx_description
1 polymer ?
#
loop_
_entity_poly.entity_id
_entity_poly.type
_entity_poly.pdbx_seq_one_letter_code
_entity_poly.pdbx_strand_id
1 'polypeptide(L)'
;MNKFLVAGISTTLLLLSNQVMAEKSHLTASSKANNQIAQTRIVGGEQAIKENWPWMTAYVFTSTDFVTSLSVNDVIYETSAFTSGAAGQVTSQIVACGIGDLVCTDATGKVCLIERGEVDFSLKADNCEAGGGIGAIIYNNEEIGNISGTLGDDYTGTIPVVAVNREDGLTLLEQEGSVASLSVSATAELQQDSTCGASFLGDKWVLTAAHCVDDGNPFGFKMNVGEYDLSDGAENAIDIANIFIHPLYDADVINNDIAIIELVTSVNAPSVQIAEPEVTNQYAIENSTATVAGWGGRVGYAPNEGPTSDFPDILHQVDLQLMTNQQCIDTFNENPITPIDNTFVTDNMICAAIPSGGKGSCQGDSGGPLVINTGSGIQQVGIVSWGRGCAAATNPGVYTRVSVYKEWMAAITDGVAIKQKQDFGRVPNNFISTVELQVANNANESTTVSFAIDGDNEFSLDTSNCSTLAANTSCQLTVSYSPTSNDAHEAKVLITSDNANVSVSQSLLFGKGFNAASELVGVAGPANDKVSWFSGGDLPWIANSIGGVESGAIADSQESVLIALVEGEGSLTFDWGVSSEENTADENDPFDILEFYVDNQLIEFISGEVSTATYSDTGGVLELTEGSHIISWVYNKDFDDPEDLEADDKGFVRNVVFTPVVVTTPTPTTPDTSNSSGGGSLGWLILSLFGLTFRLRTKA
;
A
#
# COMPACT_ATOMS: atom_id res chain seq x y z
N MET A 1 48.02 -14.32 -28.73
CA MET A 1 49.28 -14.96 -29.19
C MET A 1 49.14 -16.49 -29.11
N ASN A 2 49.31 -17.19 -30.24
CA ASN A 2 49.58 -18.62 -30.48
C ASN A 2 49.11 -19.67 -29.44
N LYS A 3 48.10 -20.53 -29.72
CA LYS A 3 48.11 -21.77 -30.56
C LYS A 3 49.19 -22.82 -30.20
N PHE A 4 48.78 -24.06 -29.86
CA PHE A 4 48.83 -25.30 -30.71
C PHE A 4 48.92 -26.62 -29.90
N LEU A 5 48.01 -27.60 -30.12
CA LEU A 5 48.12 -28.90 -30.85
C LEU A 5 47.93 -30.04 -29.81
N VAL A 6 47.14 -31.11 -29.98
CA VAL A 6 46.98 -32.06 -31.11
C VAL A 6 45.60 -32.77 -31.03
N ALA A 7 45.01 -33.02 -32.20
CA ALA A 7 43.81 -33.84 -32.45
C ALA A 7 44.16 -35.17 -33.15
N GLY A 8 43.19 -36.11 -33.20
CA GLY A 8 43.12 -37.25 -34.13
C GLY A 8 42.49 -38.48 -33.46
N ILE A 9 41.47 -39.17 -33.99
CA ILE A 9 41.26 -39.72 -35.35
C ILE A 9 39.73 -40.00 -35.49
N SER A 10 38.96 -39.40 -36.42
CA SER A 10 38.61 -39.80 -37.82
C SER A 10 38.07 -41.25 -37.97
N THR A 11 36.96 -41.58 -38.67
CA THR A 11 36.63 -41.20 -40.06
C THR A 11 35.24 -41.76 -40.49
N THR A 12 34.52 -41.02 -41.38
CA THR A 12 33.68 -41.47 -42.56
C THR A 12 32.38 -42.32 -42.37
N LEU A 13 31.28 -42.23 -43.15
CA LEU A 13 30.85 -41.42 -44.31
C LEU A 13 29.36 -41.76 -44.71
N LEU A 14 28.60 -40.75 -45.18
CA LEU A 14 27.60 -40.72 -46.28
C LEU A 14 26.21 -41.45 -46.25
N LEU A 15 25.17 -40.62 -46.47
CA LEU A 15 24.04 -40.68 -47.45
C LEU A 15 22.66 -41.32 -47.15
N LEU A 16 21.63 -40.49 -47.46
CA LEU A 16 20.28 -40.77 -48.01
C LEU A 16 19.28 -41.45 -47.04
N SER A 17 17.97 -41.21 -47.02
CA SER A 17 17.01 -40.36 -47.75
C SER A 17 15.63 -40.56 -47.09
N ASN A 18 14.70 -39.61 -47.30
CA ASN A 18 13.27 -39.68 -46.97
C ASN A 18 12.60 -41.07 -47.12
N GLN A 19 11.71 -41.46 -46.20
CA GLN A 19 10.25 -41.46 -46.41
C GLN A 19 9.47 -42.13 -45.27
N VAL A 20 8.30 -41.54 -45.04
CA VAL A 20 7.21 -41.86 -44.11
C VAL A 20 6.46 -43.13 -44.53
N MET A 21 5.64 -43.64 -43.58
CA MET A 21 4.49 -44.58 -43.68
C MET A 21 4.81 -45.92 -42.99
N ALA A 22 4.55 -46.07 -41.69
CA ALA A 22 3.24 -46.42 -41.12
C ALA A 22 2.59 -47.62 -41.85
N GLU A 23 2.61 -48.82 -41.25
CA GLU A 23 1.47 -49.32 -40.46
C GLU A 23 1.67 -50.79 -40.02
N LYS A 24 1.11 -51.09 -38.83
CA LYS A 24 0.61 -52.37 -38.29
C LYS A 24 1.36 -53.04 -37.12
N SER A 25 0.62 -52.98 -36.02
CA SER A 25 0.71 -53.55 -34.68
C SER A 25 0.80 -55.08 -34.60
N HIS A 26 1.48 -55.59 -33.56
CA HIS A 26 0.85 -56.26 -32.40
C HIS A 26 1.91 -56.75 -31.36
N LEU A 27 1.71 -56.37 -30.09
CA LEU A 27 1.87 -57.14 -28.80
C LEU A 27 3.24 -57.86 -28.54
N THR A 28 3.94 -57.80 -27.39
CA THR A 28 3.55 -57.66 -25.97
C THR A 28 4.79 -57.52 -25.03
N ALA A 29 4.63 -56.70 -23.97
CA ALA A 29 5.08 -56.79 -22.56
C ALA A 29 6.55 -57.01 -22.11
N SER A 30 7.08 -55.99 -21.40
CA SER A 30 7.91 -56.00 -20.15
C SER A 30 8.53 -54.59 -20.01
N SER A 31 8.51 -53.81 -18.94
CA SER A 31 8.35 -54.01 -17.49
C SER A 31 7.93 -52.69 -16.81
N LYS A 32 7.13 -52.79 -15.74
CA LYS A 32 6.73 -51.71 -14.82
C LYS A 32 7.92 -51.02 -14.12
N ALA A 33 7.85 -49.69 -14.02
CA ALA A 33 8.15 -48.83 -12.85
C ALA A 33 8.26 -47.38 -13.38
N ASN A 34 7.62 -46.33 -12.87
CA ASN A 34 6.78 -46.16 -11.69
C ASN A 34 5.83 -44.99 -12.00
N ASN A 35 4.52 -45.23 -11.92
CA ASN A 35 3.54 -44.16 -11.80
C ASN A 35 3.72 -43.55 -10.40
N GLN A 36 4.30 -42.36 -10.33
CA GLN A 36 4.01 -41.42 -9.27
C GLN A 36 3.42 -40.21 -9.99
N ILE A 37 2.12 -40.30 -10.29
CA ILE A 37 1.28 -39.11 -10.34
C ILE A 37 1.43 -38.54 -8.94
N ALA A 38 2.15 -37.43 -8.80
CA ALA A 38 2.28 -36.73 -7.54
C ALA A 38 0.85 -36.45 -7.04
N GLN A 39 0.45 -37.19 -6.02
CA GLN A 39 -0.87 -37.14 -5.44
C GLN A 39 -1.03 -35.77 -4.75
N THR A 40 -2.07 -35.03 -5.15
CA THR A 40 -2.78 -34.01 -4.37
C THR A 40 -1.92 -33.11 -3.48
N ARG A 41 -1.54 -31.95 -4.02
CA ARG A 41 -1.18 -30.76 -3.24
C ARG A 41 -2.47 -30.07 -2.78
N ILE A 42 -3.11 -30.58 -1.75
CA ILE A 42 -3.74 -29.70 -0.75
C ILE A 42 -2.83 -29.86 0.44
N VAL A 43 -2.60 -28.81 1.24
CA VAL A 43 -2.46 -29.05 2.69
C VAL A 43 -2.24 -27.83 3.57
N GLY A 44 -3.30 -27.53 4.33
CA GLY A 44 -3.18 -26.88 5.61
C GLY A 44 -4.50 -26.45 6.29
N GLY A 45 -5.65 -27.03 6.04
CA GLY A 45 -5.88 -28.40 6.46
C GLY A 45 -7.36 -28.75 6.41
N GLU A 46 -7.95 -29.20 7.51
CA GLU A 46 -9.38 -29.47 7.53
C GLU A 46 -10.16 -28.18 7.71
N GLN A 47 -11.41 -28.16 7.24
CA GLN A 47 -12.35 -27.10 7.60
C GLN A 47 -12.36 -26.96 9.12
N ALA A 48 -12.09 -25.76 9.61
CA ALA A 48 -12.04 -25.50 11.03
C ALA A 48 -13.44 -25.66 11.63
N ILE A 49 -13.50 -26.04 12.90
CA ILE A 49 -14.75 -26.05 13.67
C ILE A 49 -14.98 -24.62 14.17
N LYS A 50 -16.06 -23.96 13.73
CA LYS A 50 -16.36 -22.54 13.99
C LYS A 50 -16.21 -22.17 15.47
N GLU A 51 -16.71 -23.00 16.38
CA GLU A 51 -16.71 -22.73 17.81
C GLU A 51 -15.32 -22.75 18.46
N ASN A 52 -14.31 -23.31 17.79
CA ASN A 52 -12.94 -23.39 18.30
C ASN A 52 -12.12 -22.13 18.01
N TRP A 53 -12.60 -21.25 17.13
CA TRP A 53 -11.87 -20.07 16.65
C TRP A 53 -12.63 -18.75 16.83
N PRO A 54 -13.26 -18.49 18.00
CA PRO A 54 -14.11 -17.32 18.19
C PRO A 54 -13.36 -15.98 18.20
N TRP A 55 -12.03 -16.00 18.18
CA TRP A 55 -11.15 -14.83 18.13
C TRP A 55 -10.55 -14.57 16.74
N MET A 56 -10.85 -15.42 15.73
CA MET A 56 -10.36 -15.14 14.39
C MET A 56 -10.96 -13.85 13.86
N THR A 57 -10.12 -13.00 13.29
CA THR A 57 -10.50 -11.69 12.78
C THR A 57 -10.09 -11.59 11.32
N ALA A 58 -11.05 -11.19 10.47
CA ALA A 58 -10.83 -10.99 9.04
C ALA A 58 -10.67 -9.50 8.72
N TYR A 59 -9.88 -9.21 7.69
CA TYR A 59 -9.78 -7.88 7.10
C TYR A 59 -11.00 -7.65 6.21
N VAL A 60 -11.53 -6.42 6.22
CA VAL A 60 -12.67 -6.04 5.40
C VAL A 60 -12.36 -4.73 4.70
N PHE A 61 -12.35 -4.76 3.37
CA PHE A 61 -12.12 -3.59 2.53
C PHE A 61 -13.46 -3.14 1.94
N THR A 62 -13.52 -1.88 1.52
CA THR A 62 -14.67 -1.41 0.73
C THR A 62 -14.30 -1.56 -0.74
N SER A 63 -14.86 -2.56 -1.42
CA SER A 63 -14.74 -2.68 -2.87
C SER A 63 -15.85 -1.84 -3.53
N THR A 64 -15.57 -1.32 -4.72
CA THR A 64 -16.59 -0.66 -5.53
C THR A 64 -16.95 -1.57 -6.68
N ASP A 65 -18.11 -2.21 -6.59
CA ASP A 65 -18.67 -3.01 -7.67
C ASP A 65 -19.42 -2.12 -8.65
N PHE A 66 -19.36 -2.46 -9.94
CA PHE A 66 -20.03 -1.71 -10.99
C PHE A 66 -21.14 -2.57 -11.61
N VAL A 67 -22.39 -2.20 -11.37
CA VAL A 67 -23.54 -2.81 -12.03
C VAL A 67 -23.77 -2.10 -13.36
N THR A 68 -23.86 -2.87 -14.45
CA THR A 68 -24.05 -2.32 -15.79
C THR A 68 -25.36 -2.76 -16.40
N SER A 69 -25.90 -1.94 -17.31
CA SER A 69 -27.01 -2.34 -18.18
C SER A 69 -26.92 -1.63 -19.51
N LEU A 70 -27.35 -2.33 -20.56
CA LEU A 70 -27.50 -1.78 -21.90
C LEU A 70 -28.83 -2.23 -22.50
N SER A 71 -29.56 -1.27 -23.07
CA SER A 71 -30.71 -1.58 -23.92
C SER A 71 -30.70 -0.73 -25.18
N VAL A 72 -31.06 -1.33 -26.31
CA VAL A 72 -31.16 -0.66 -27.60
C VAL A 72 -32.47 -1.09 -28.25
N ASN A 73 -33.32 -0.13 -28.63
CA ASN A 73 -34.65 -0.41 -29.21
C ASN A 73 -35.50 -1.40 -28.38
N ASP A 74 -35.52 -1.24 -27.06
CA ASP A 74 -36.22 -2.11 -26.09
C ASP A 74 -35.68 -3.56 -26.00
N VAL A 75 -34.54 -3.86 -26.64
CA VAL A 75 -33.80 -5.12 -26.46
C VAL A 75 -32.74 -4.92 -25.39
N ILE A 76 -32.71 -5.78 -24.38
CA ILE A 76 -31.71 -5.77 -23.30
C ILE A 76 -30.54 -6.65 -23.72
N TYR A 77 -29.33 -6.13 -23.54
CA TYR A 77 -28.07 -6.82 -23.81
C TYR A 77 -27.39 -7.18 -22.49
N GLU A 78 -26.79 -8.36 -22.42
CA GLU A 78 -25.96 -8.74 -21.29
C GLU A 78 -24.66 -7.92 -21.33
N THR A 79 -24.32 -7.29 -20.21
CA THR A 79 -23.16 -6.41 -20.10
C THR A 79 -22.20 -6.89 -19.02
N SER A 80 -20.96 -6.45 -19.11
CA SER A 80 -19.95 -6.55 -18.06
C SER A 80 -19.38 -5.16 -17.79
N ALA A 81 -18.97 -4.91 -16.55
CA ALA A 81 -18.29 -3.68 -16.19
C ALA A 81 -16.79 -3.76 -16.50
N PHE A 82 -16.19 -2.60 -16.70
CA PHE A 82 -14.75 -2.44 -16.52
C PHE A 82 -14.50 -1.97 -15.08
N THR A 83 -13.46 -2.50 -14.42
CA THR A 83 -13.00 -1.94 -13.14
C THR A 83 -12.49 -0.51 -13.36
N SER A 84 -12.65 0.35 -12.35
CA SER A 84 -12.33 1.80 -12.41
C SER A 84 -13.19 2.61 -13.41
N GLY A 85 -14.36 2.10 -13.80
CA GLY A 85 -15.29 2.80 -14.71
C GLY A 85 -16.02 3.99 -14.07
N ALA A 86 -16.33 5.02 -14.86
CA ALA A 86 -17.14 6.14 -14.37
C ALA A 86 -18.63 5.73 -14.24
N ALA A 87 -19.22 6.02 -13.08
CA ALA A 87 -20.65 5.83 -12.87
C ALA A 87 -21.44 6.89 -13.65
N GLY A 88 -22.51 6.47 -14.33
CA GLY A 88 -23.34 7.36 -15.13
C GLY A 88 -24.44 6.64 -15.88
N GLN A 89 -25.44 7.39 -16.32
CA GLN A 89 -26.52 6.89 -17.16
C GLN A 89 -26.72 7.82 -18.35
N VAL A 90 -26.69 7.25 -19.55
CA VAL A 90 -26.90 8.00 -20.79
C VAL A 90 -27.91 7.31 -21.70
N THR A 91 -28.61 8.12 -22.48
CA THR A 91 -29.53 7.63 -23.51
C THR A 91 -29.34 8.46 -24.77
N SER A 92 -28.70 7.88 -25.78
CA SER A 92 -28.43 8.57 -27.04
C SER A 92 -28.16 7.60 -28.18
N GLN A 93 -28.00 8.14 -29.39
CA GLN A 93 -27.73 7.34 -30.59
C GLN A 93 -26.35 6.69 -30.53
N ILE A 94 -26.24 5.49 -31.08
CA ILE A 94 -24.97 4.79 -31.26
C ILE A 94 -24.23 5.33 -32.49
N VAL A 95 -22.92 5.46 -32.40
CA VAL A 95 -22.01 5.68 -33.54
C VAL A 95 -20.87 4.67 -33.51
N ALA A 96 -20.48 4.14 -34.66
CA ALA A 96 -19.35 3.22 -34.75
C ALA A 96 -18.02 4.01 -34.75
N CYS A 97 -17.08 3.62 -33.87
CA CYS A 97 -15.80 4.31 -33.69
C CYS A 97 -14.58 3.41 -33.99
N GLY A 98 -14.79 2.27 -34.65
CA GLY A 98 -13.71 1.33 -35.00
C GLY A 98 -12.99 0.80 -33.76
N ILE A 99 -11.67 0.66 -33.84
CA ILE A 99 -10.85 0.14 -32.73
C ILE A 99 -10.53 1.18 -31.65
N GLY A 100 -10.95 2.45 -31.81
CA GLY A 100 -10.71 3.50 -30.82
C GLY A 100 -9.25 3.93 -30.66
N ASP A 101 -8.41 3.71 -31.67
CA ASP A 101 -7.02 4.17 -31.76
C ASP A 101 -6.91 5.69 -32.04
N LEU A 102 -8.01 6.32 -32.46
CA LEU A 102 -8.11 7.73 -32.77
C LEU A 102 -9.40 8.34 -32.19
N VAL A 103 -9.37 9.66 -31.94
CA VAL A 103 -10.53 10.43 -31.50
C VAL A 103 -11.72 10.24 -32.44
N CYS A 104 -12.86 9.80 -31.89
CA CYS A 104 -14.06 9.53 -32.68
C CYS A 104 -14.84 10.81 -32.99
N THR A 105 -14.48 11.49 -34.08
CA THR A 105 -15.01 12.84 -34.41
C THR A 105 -16.54 12.92 -34.61
N ASP A 106 -17.22 11.80 -34.87
CA ASP A 106 -18.68 11.74 -35.04
C ASP A 106 -19.44 11.43 -33.73
N ALA A 107 -18.73 11.32 -32.61
CA ALA A 107 -19.25 10.93 -31.29
C ALA A 107 -19.99 12.03 -30.54
N THR A 108 -19.95 13.28 -30.97
CA THR A 108 -20.53 14.41 -30.22
C THR A 108 -21.99 14.14 -29.81
N GLY A 109 -22.21 13.99 -28.50
CA GLY A 109 -23.51 13.73 -27.87
C GLY A 109 -24.05 12.31 -28.05
N LYS A 110 -23.24 11.35 -28.50
CA LYS A 110 -23.61 9.97 -28.84
C LYS A 110 -22.90 8.94 -27.97
N VAL A 111 -23.36 7.69 -28.05
CA VAL A 111 -22.71 6.53 -27.44
C VAL A 111 -21.78 5.90 -28.48
N CYS A 112 -20.48 5.81 -28.18
CA CYS A 112 -19.51 5.17 -29.06
C CYS A 112 -19.65 3.65 -28.98
N LEU A 113 -19.64 2.99 -30.14
CA LEU A 113 -19.50 1.54 -30.25
C LEU A 113 -18.09 1.24 -30.76
N ILE A 114 -17.29 0.58 -29.94
CA ILE A 114 -15.84 0.43 -30.13
C ILE A 114 -15.48 -1.07 -30.11
N GLU A 115 -14.63 -1.46 -31.05
CA GLU A 115 -14.08 -2.80 -31.17
C GLU A 115 -12.97 -3.04 -30.14
N ARG A 116 -12.96 -4.22 -29.50
CA ARG A 116 -11.75 -4.74 -28.86
C ARG A 116 -10.65 -4.92 -29.92
N GLY A 117 -9.41 -4.57 -29.57
CA GLY A 117 -8.20 -4.69 -30.40
C GLY A 117 -6.96 -4.31 -29.59
N GLU A 118 -5.82 -4.05 -30.25
CA GLU A 118 -4.51 -3.73 -29.63
C GLU A 118 -4.42 -2.35 -28.92
N VAL A 119 -5.56 -1.73 -28.63
CA VAL A 119 -5.62 -0.42 -27.95
C VAL A 119 -6.16 -0.65 -26.56
N ASP A 120 -5.63 0.06 -25.57
CA ASP A 120 -6.11 -0.03 -24.18
C ASP A 120 -7.54 0.46 -24.02
N PHE A 121 -8.26 -0.10 -23.06
CA PHE A 121 -9.66 0.22 -22.86
C PHE A 121 -9.88 1.67 -22.39
N SER A 122 -8.99 2.20 -21.54
CA SER A 122 -8.95 3.63 -21.17
C SER A 122 -8.84 4.52 -22.39
N LEU A 123 -7.82 4.31 -23.21
CA LEU A 123 -7.56 5.14 -24.38
C LEU A 123 -8.72 5.12 -25.38
N LYS A 124 -9.40 3.98 -25.55
CA LYS A 124 -10.63 3.90 -26.34
C LYS A 124 -11.74 4.81 -25.80
N ALA A 125 -11.94 4.78 -24.47
CA ALA A 125 -12.95 5.59 -23.81
C ALA A 125 -12.57 7.09 -23.85
N ASP A 126 -11.31 7.43 -23.62
CA ASP A 126 -10.80 8.80 -23.72
C ASP A 126 -10.96 9.36 -25.14
N ASN A 127 -10.65 8.56 -26.16
CA ASN A 127 -10.83 8.95 -27.56
C ASN A 127 -12.32 9.15 -27.94
N CYS A 128 -13.23 8.39 -27.32
CA CYS A 128 -14.67 8.61 -27.45
C CYS A 128 -15.07 9.94 -26.81
N GLU A 129 -14.66 10.17 -25.56
CA GLU A 129 -14.98 11.37 -24.79
C GLU A 129 -14.39 12.64 -25.41
N ALA A 130 -13.14 12.59 -25.89
CA ALA A 130 -12.48 13.66 -26.64
C ALA A 130 -13.23 14.01 -27.95
N GLY A 131 -13.92 13.04 -28.55
CA GLY A 131 -14.83 13.24 -29.69
C GLY A 131 -16.18 13.87 -29.32
N GLY A 132 -16.40 14.13 -28.03
CA GLY A 132 -17.66 14.58 -27.44
C GLY A 132 -18.66 13.45 -27.18
N GLY A 133 -18.21 12.20 -27.21
CA GLY A 133 -19.00 11.04 -26.79
C GLY A 133 -19.44 11.16 -25.34
N ILE A 134 -20.60 10.60 -25.01
CA ILE A 134 -21.18 10.66 -23.67
C ILE A 134 -21.30 9.28 -23.00
N GLY A 135 -20.83 8.22 -23.67
CA GLY A 135 -20.83 6.84 -23.18
C GLY A 135 -20.19 5.94 -24.21
N ALA A 136 -19.69 4.78 -23.79
CA ALA A 136 -19.04 3.83 -24.69
C ALA A 136 -19.50 2.38 -24.46
N ILE A 137 -19.65 1.65 -25.55
CA ILE A 137 -19.90 0.21 -25.59
C ILE A 137 -18.68 -0.41 -26.27
N ILE A 138 -17.92 -1.22 -25.54
CA ILE A 138 -16.77 -1.95 -26.09
C ILE A 138 -17.18 -3.40 -26.27
N TYR A 139 -16.96 -3.96 -27.46
CA TYR A 139 -17.37 -5.35 -27.74
C TYR A 139 -16.23 -6.25 -28.20
N ASN A 140 -16.32 -7.53 -27.85
CA ASN A 140 -15.27 -8.49 -28.16
C ASN A 140 -15.27 -8.80 -29.67
N ASN A 141 -14.16 -8.57 -30.36
CA ASN A 141 -14.02 -8.87 -31.79
C ASN A 141 -13.36 -10.25 -32.03
N GLU A 142 -12.53 -10.71 -31.09
CA GLU A 142 -11.56 -11.78 -31.35
C GLU A 142 -11.98 -13.12 -30.74
N GLU A 143 -12.48 -13.14 -29.51
CA GLU A 143 -12.76 -14.36 -28.75
C GLU A 143 -14.26 -14.62 -28.52
N ILE A 144 -14.62 -15.86 -28.20
CA ILE A 144 -15.98 -16.25 -27.79
C ILE A 144 -16.09 -16.07 -26.27
N GLY A 145 -16.80 -15.04 -25.81
CA GLY A 145 -17.01 -14.75 -24.39
C GLY A 145 -17.18 -13.24 -24.11
N ASN A 146 -17.50 -12.91 -22.86
CA ASN A 146 -17.56 -11.52 -22.40
C ASN A 146 -16.15 -10.89 -22.35
N ILE A 147 -16.08 -9.57 -22.43
CA ILE A 147 -14.85 -8.83 -22.13
C ILE A 147 -14.76 -8.68 -20.61
N SER A 148 -13.63 -9.06 -20.02
CA SER A 148 -13.18 -8.65 -18.70
C SER A 148 -11.96 -7.74 -18.88
N GLY A 149 -11.90 -6.63 -18.15
CA GLY A 149 -10.78 -5.70 -18.20
C GLY A 149 -10.95 -4.55 -17.21
N THR A 150 -9.88 -3.79 -17.01
CA THR A 150 -9.87 -2.53 -16.26
C THR A 150 -9.77 -1.36 -17.22
N LEU A 151 -10.34 -0.20 -16.88
CA LEU A 151 -9.94 1.05 -17.52
C LEU A 151 -8.60 1.54 -16.96
N GLY A 152 -8.11 0.96 -15.86
CA GLY A 152 -6.88 1.37 -15.20
C GLY A 152 -7.12 2.56 -14.27
N ASP A 153 -6.22 2.75 -13.32
CA ASP A 153 -6.33 3.82 -12.32
C ASP A 153 -6.03 5.20 -12.92
N ASP A 154 -5.38 5.23 -14.09
CA ASP A 154 -5.11 6.45 -14.88
C ASP A 154 -6.30 6.89 -15.76
N TYR A 155 -7.39 6.13 -15.81
CA TYR A 155 -8.57 6.54 -16.57
C TYR A 155 -9.25 7.72 -15.88
N THR A 156 -9.11 8.91 -16.47
CA THR A 156 -9.72 10.15 -15.98
C THR A 156 -11.05 10.49 -16.66
N GLY A 157 -11.47 9.67 -17.63
CA GLY A 157 -12.70 9.88 -18.38
C GLY A 157 -13.96 9.82 -17.49
N THR A 158 -14.96 10.62 -17.84
CA THR A 158 -16.19 10.78 -17.04
C THR A 158 -17.38 10.02 -17.62
N ILE A 159 -17.21 9.40 -18.80
CA ILE A 159 -18.29 8.71 -19.48
C ILE A 159 -18.47 7.26 -18.98
N PRO A 160 -19.71 6.77 -18.86
CA PRO A 160 -19.97 5.39 -18.51
C PRO A 160 -19.60 4.45 -19.67
N VAL A 161 -18.86 3.38 -19.36
CA VAL A 161 -18.35 2.40 -20.32
C VAL A 161 -18.86 1.00 -19.95
N VAL A 162 -19.42 0.27 -20.92
CA VAL A 162 -19.84 -1.14 -20.73
C VAL A 162 -19.18 -2.05 -21.75
N ALA A 163 -18.95 -3.29 -21.33
CA ALA A 163 -18.50 -4.37 -22.20
C ALA A 163 -19.70 -5.22 -22.65
N VAL A 164 -19.68 -5.68 -23.91
CA VAL A 164 -20.60 -6.70 -24.43
C VAL A 164 -19.85 -7.81 -25.17
N ASN A 165 -20.48 -8.98 -25.30
CA ASN A 165 -19.91 -10.08 -26.06
C ASN A 165 -19.88 -9.78 -27.58
N ARG A 166 -19.22 -10.68 -28.32
CA ARG A 166 -19.04 -10.55 -29.76
C ARG A 166 -20.34 -10.50 -30.56
N GLU A 167 -21.29 -11.38 -30.27
CA GLU A 167 -22.52 -11.50 -31.05
C GLU A 167 -23.42 -10.27 -30.87
N ASP A 168 -23.46 -9.76 -29.64
CA ASP A 168 -24.16 -8.52 -29.30
C ASP A 168 -23.47 -7.31 -29.95
N GLY A 169 -22.15 -7.22 -29.88
CA GLY A 169 -21.38 -6.15 -30.53
C GLY A 169 -21.61 -6.06 -32.05
N LEU A 170 -21.55 -7.20 -32.74
CA LEU A 170 -21.83 -7.27 -34.18
C LEU A 170 -23.29 -6.90 -34.49
N THR A 171 -24.23 -7.29 -33.63
CA THR A 171 -25.65 -6.91 -33.75
C THR A 171 -25.85 -5.41 -33.55
N LEU A 172 -25.08 -4.78 -32.66
CA LEU A 172 -25.13 -3.34 -32.40
C LEU A 172 -24.54 -2.52 -33.54
N LEU A 173 -23.51 -3.02 -34.24
CA LEU A 173 -22.97 -2.37 -35.44
C LEU A 173 -24.02 -2.21 -36.54
N GLU A 174 -24.86 -3.23 -36.74
CA GLU A 174 -25.97 -3.15 -37.71
C GLU A 174 -27.08 -2.16 -37.28
N GLN A 175 -27.05 -1.72 -36.02
CA GLN A 175 -28.02 -0.81 -35.41
C GLN A 175 -27.45 0.60 -35.20
N GLU A 176 -26.39 0.99 -35.89
CA GLU A 176 -25.84 2.34 -35.84
C GLU A 176 -26.94 3.41 -36.04
N GLY A 177 -26.91 4.47 -35.23
CA GLY A 177 -27.93 5.51 -35.18
C GLY A 177 -29.18 5.17 -34.36
N SER A 178 -29.33 3.92 -33.90
CA SER A 178 -30.36 3.54 -32.91
C SER A 178 -30.05 4.13 -31.54
N VAL A 179 -31.09 4.36 -30.74
CA VAL A 179 -30.93 4.90 -29.39
C VAL A 179 -30.58 3.76 -28.43
N ALA A 180 -29.41 3.87 -27.80
CA ALA A 180 -28.98 3.06 -26.68
C ALA A 180 -29.26 3.77 -25.36
N SER A 181 -29.77 3.04 -24.38
CA SER A 181 -29.77 3.43 -22.97
C SER A 181 -28.73 2.58 -22.25
N LEU A 182 -27.68 3.23 -21.76
CA LEU A 182 -26.53 2.62 -21.09
C LEU A 182 -26.44 3.17 -19.67
N SER A 183 -26.18 2.30 -18.70
CA SER A 183 -25.99 2.69 -17.31
C SER A 183 -24.83 1.91 -16.70
N VAL A 184 -23.99 2.61 -15.96
CA VAL A 184 -22.98 2.07 -15.04
C VAL A 184 -23.29 2.67 -13.67
N SER A 185 -23.55 1.84 -12.67
CA SER A 185 -23.75 2.29 -11.31
C SER A 185 -22.72 1.65 -10.40
N ALA A 186 -21.93 2.48 -9.72
CA ALA A 186 -21.04 2.06 -8.65
C ALA A 186 -21.85 1.75 -7.39
N THR A 187 -21.66 0.57 -6.84
CA THR A 187 -22.15 0.14 -5.53
C THR A 187 -20.93 -0.18 -4.68
N ALA A 188 -20.70 0.63 -3.65
CA ALA A 188 -19.70 0.30 -2.64
C ALA A 188 -20.23 -0.90 -1.83
N GLU A 189 -19.48 -2.00 -1.86
CA GLU A 189 -19.76 -3.21 -1.08
C GLU A 189 -18.61 -3.45 -0.10
N LEU A 190 -18.96 -3.93 1.09
CA LEU A 190 -17.94 -4.38 2.04
C LEU A 190 -17.58 -5.81 1.65
N GLN A 191 -16.31 -6.02 1.32
CA GLN A 191 -15.79 -7.32 0.98
C GLN A 191 -14.75 -7.71 2.01
N GLN A 192 -14.92 -8.91 2.57
CA GLN A 192 -13.88 -9.49 3.40
C GLN A 192 -12.79 -10.03 2.50
N ASP A 193 -11.58 -9.94 2.99
CA ASP A 193 -10.40 -10.24 2.21
C ASP A 193 -9.56 -11.30 2.91
N SER A 194 -8.91 -12.11 2.08
CA SER A 194 -8.08 -13.21 2.51
C SER A 194 -6.60 -12.93 2.33
N THR A 195 -6.15 -11.65 2.23
CA THR A 195 -4.71 -11.34 2.13
C THR A 195 -3.98 -11.54 3.45
N CYS A 196 -4.65 -11.20 4.57
CA CYS A 196 -4.16 -11.40 5.92
C CYS A 196 -5.30 -11.86 6.86
N GLY A 197 -4.91 -12.52 7.94
CA GLY A 197 -5.73 -12.82 9.11
C GLY A 197 -5.23 -12.05 10.34
N ALA A 198 -6.04 -12.07 11.40
CA ALA A 198 -5.68 -11.48 12.68
C ALA A 198 -6.36 -12.22 13.84
N SER A 199 -5.98 -11.87 15.07
CA SER A 199 -6.48 -12.50 16.29
C SER A 199 -6.95 -11.48 17.31
N PHE A 200 -8.13 -11.70 17.90
CA PHE A 200 -8.72 -10.78 18.86
C PHE A 200 -8.17 -10.99 20.27
N LEU A 201 -7.61 -9.91 20.86
CA LEU A 201 -7.03 -9.90 22.20
C LEU A 201 -8.04 -9.54 23.31
N GLY A 202 -9.22 -9.06 22.94
CA GLY A 202 -10.26 -8.62 23.87
C GLY A 202 -10.52 -7.12 23.81
N ASP A 203 -11.67 -6.71 24.34
CA ASP A 203 -12.13 -5.32 24.32
C ASP A 203 -12.12 -4.73 22.90
N LYS A 204 -11.15 -3.88 22.56
CA LYS A 204 -11.02 -3.23 21.25
C LYS A 204 -9.70 -3.56 20.56
N TRP A 205 -9.01 -4.63 20.97
CA TRP A 205 -7.65 -4.90 20.54
C TRP A 205 -7.55 -6.14 19.66
N VAL A 206 -6.88 -5.98 18.52
CA VAL A 206 -6.59 -7.04 17.55
C VAL A 206 -5.08 -7.12 17.33
N LEU A 207 -4.57 -8.33 17.17
CA LEU A 207 -3.15 -8.66 16.95
C LEU A 207 -2.97 -9.25 15.56
N THR A 208 -2.00 -8.71 14.82
CA THR A 208 -1.65 -9.11 13.45
C THR A 208 -0.14 -8.96 13.20
N ALA A 209 0.33 -9.35 12.00
CA ALA A 209 1.66 -9.04 11.50
C ALA A 209 1.78 -7.57 11.08
N ALA A 210 2.98 -7.01 11.18
CA ALA A 210 3.26 -5.63 10.77
C ALA A 210 3.19 -5.48 9.24
N HIS A 211 3.71 -6.45 8.47
CA HIS A 211 3.68 -6.43 7.01
C HIS A 211 2.27 -6.45 6.39
N CYS A 212 1.24 -6.72 7.19
CA CYS A 212 -0.15 -6.63 6.75
C CYS A 212 -0.68 -5.18 6.79
N VAL A 213 0.03 -4.27 7.47
CA VAL A 213 -0.47 -2.95 7.85
C VAL A 213 0.59 -1.85 7.81
N ASP A 214 1.82 -2.13 7.37
CA ASP A 214 2.95 -1.21 7.26
C ASP A 214 2.79 -0.22 6.11
N ASP A 215 2.16 -0.65 5.03
CA ASP A 215 1.64 0.22 3.96
C ASP A 215 0.32 0.92 4.35
N GLY A 216 -0.20 0.62 5.54
CA GLY A 216 -1.58 0.83 5.93
C GLY A 216 -1.93 2.28 6.22
N ASN A 217 -2.49 2.96 5.22
CA ASN A 217 -3.48 4.00 5.47
C ASN A 217 -4.61 3.38 6.34
N PRO A 218 -4.81 3.79 7.61
CA PRO A 218 -5.80 3.18 8.51
C PRO A 218 -7.24 3.35 8.03
N PHE A 219 -7.48 4.18 7.00
CA PHE A 219 -8.77 4.36 6.37
C PHE A 219 -9.07 3.35 5.25
N GLY A 220 -8.13 2.47 4.90
CA GLY A 220 -8.29 1.50 3.80
C GLY A 220 -9.10 0.25 4.14
N PHE A 221 -9.20 -0.12 5.42
CA PHE A 221 -9.85 -1.37 5.85
C PHE A 221 -10.42 -1.34 7.27
N LYS A 222 -11.25 -2.33 7.55
CA LYS A 222 -11.96 -2.60 8.81
C LYS A 222 -11.61 -4.01 9.31
N MET A 223 -12.04 -4.31 10.53
CA MET A 223 -11.82 -5.62 11.17
C MET A 223 -13.14 -6.29 11.52
N ASN A 224 -13.32 -7.54 11.11
CA ASN A 224 -14.47 -8.34 11.51
C ASN A 224 -14.06 -9.46 12.47
N VAL A 225 -14.45 -9.31 13.74
CA VAL A 225 -14.04 -10.20 14.86
C VAL A 225 -15.00 -11.39 15.00
N GLY A 226 -14.42 -12.58 15.17
CA GLY A 226 -15.16 -13.84 15.30
C GLY A 226 -15.61 -14.43 13.96
N GLU A 227 -14.90 -14.08 12.89
CA GLU A 227 -15.25 -14.46 11.52
C GLU A 227 -14.90 -15.92 11.22
N TYR A 228 -15.68 -16.54 10.34
CA TYR A 228 -15.55 -17.93 9.91
C TYR A 228 -15.75 -18.15 8.40
N ASP A 229 -16.65 -17.40 7.77
CA ASP A 229 -17.03 -17.55 6.37
C ASP A 229 -16.90 -16.19 5.68
N LEU A 230 -15.84 -15.97 4.89
CA LEU A 230 -15.58 -14.68 4.26
C LEU A 230 -16.71 -14.20 3.33
N SER A 231 -17.58 -15.12 2.89
CA SER A 231 -18.77 -14.77 2.10
C SER A 231 -19.90 -14.15 2.92
N ASP A 232 -19.84 -14.21 4.25
CA ASP A 232 -20.80 -13.61 5.16
C ASP A 232 -20.13 -12.75 6.24
N GLY A 233 -20.79 -11.69 6.73
CA GLY A 233 -20.31 -10.98 7.92
C GLY A 233 -19.52 -9.69 7.69
N ALA A 234 -19.19 -9.31 6.45
CA ALA A 234 -18.57 -8.00 6.15
C ALA A 234 -19.32 -6.81 6.78
N GLU A 235 -20.65 -6.91 6.91
CA GLU A 235 -21.51 -5.91 7.56
C GLU A 235 -21.23 -5.71 9.06
N ASN A 236 -20.61 -6.68 9.74
CA ASN A 236 -20.22 -6.62 11.16
C ASN A 236 -18.84 -5.98 11.37
N ALA A 237 -18.16 -5.58 10.30
CA ALA A 237 -16.82 -5.03 10.37
C ALA A 237 -16.77 -3.68 11.11
N ILE A 238 -15.70 -3.50 11.88
CA ILE A 238 -15.51 -2.37 12.79
C ILE A 238 -14.35 -1.51 12.28
N ASP A 239 -14.55 -0.20 12.31
CA ASP A 239 -13.51 0.76 11.94
C ASP A 239 -12.29 0.68 12.85
N ILE A 240 -11.15 1.00 12.27
CA ILE A 240 -9.87 1.09 12.98
C ILE A 240 -9.72 2.51 13.52
N ALA A 241 -9.39 2.61 14.80
CA ALA A 241 -9.03 3.86 15.45
C ALA A 241 -7.53 4.16 15.29
N ASN A 242 -6.68 3.16 15.52
CA ASN A 242 -5.22 3.30 15.47
C ASN A 242 -4.55 1.98 15.07
N ILE A 243 -3.37 2.08 14.45
CA ILE A 243 -2.48 0.96 14.16
C ILE A 243 -1.14 1.24 14.87
N PHE A 244 -0.67 0.26 15.64
CA PHE A 244 0.59 0.31 16.37
C PHE A 244 1.51 -0.79 15.84
N ILE A 245 2.35 -0.45 14.85
CA ILE A 245 3.42 -1.32 14.37
C ILE A 245 4.58 -1.29 15.37
N HIS A 246 5.20 -2.44 15.61
CA HIS A 246 6.37 -2.49 16.48
C HIS A 246 7.47 -1.55 15.96
N PRO A 247 8.06 -0.68 16.80
CA PRO A 247 8.96 0.38 16.32
C PRO A 247 10.23 -0.12 15.65
N LEU A 248 10.64 -1.36 15.95
CA LEU A 248 11.80 -2.02 15.36
C LEU A 248 11.42 -3.01 14.25
N TYR A 249 10.19 -2.92 13.72
CA TYR A 249 9.83 -3.67 12.53
C TYR A 249 10.74 -3.29 11.36
N ASP A 250 11.26 -4.31 10.70
CA ASP A 250 12.21 -4.23 9.60
C ASP A 250 11.64 -5.10 8.47
N ALA A 251 11.21 -4.46 7.38
CA ALA A 251 10.54 -5.13 6.27
C ALA A 251 11.51 -5.96 5.41
N ASP A 252 12.80 -5.60 5.36
CA ASP A 252 13.80 -6.27 4.52
C ASP A 252 14.09 -7.69 5.02
N VAL A 253 14.15 -7.85 6.35
CA VAL A 253 14.38 -9.15 7.00
C VAL A 253 13.14 -9.68 7.73
N ILE A 254 12.00 -8.97 7.63
CA ILE A 254 10.70 -9.28 8.25
C ILE A 254 10.87 -9.60 9.75
N ASN A 255 11.69 -8.83 10.44
CA ASN A 255 11.95 -8.98 11.88
C ASN A 255 11.07 -8.04 12.70
N ASN A 256 10.66 -8.46 13.89
CA ASN A 256 9.65 -7.75 14.70
C ASN A 256 8.33 -7.52 13.95
N ASP A 257 7.93 -8.50 13.15
CA ASP A 257 6.72 -8.47 12.34
C ASP A 257 5.46 -8.68 13.20
N ILE A 258 5.06 -7.62 13.90
CA ILE A 258 3.93 -7.58 14.81
C ILE A 258 3.31 -6.19 14.87
N ALA A 259 1.99 -6.12 14.82
CA ALA A 259 1.21 -4.91 15.00
C ALA A 259 -0.03 -5.15 15.88
N ILE A 260 -0.42 -4.11 16.61
CA ILE A 260 -1.68 -4.04 17.34
C ILE A 260 -2.61 -3.05 16.64
N ILE A 261 -3.86 -3.46 16.44
CA ILE A 261 -4.93 -2.62 15.93
C ILE A 261 -5.88 -2.28 17.08
N GLU A 262 -6.19 -0.99 17.21
CA GLU A 262 -7.25 -0.48 18.07
C GLU A 262 -8.52 -0.29 17.25
N LEU A 263 -9.63 -0.90 17.68
CA LEU A 263 -10.95 -0.71 17.08
C LEU A 263 -11.64 0.52 17.67
N VAL A 264 -12.46 1.21 16.87
CA VAL A 264 -13.24 2.37 17.36
C VAL A 264 -14.26 2.01 18.46
N THR A 265 -14.64 0.73 18.53
CA THR A 265 -15.60 0.21 19.51
C THR A 265 -15.16 -1.13 20.06
N SER A 266 -15.39 -1.34 21.36
CA SER A 266 -15.19 -2.62 22.04
C SER A 266 -16.11 -3.71 21.50
N VAL A 267 -15.59 -4.92 21.34
CA VAL A 267 -16.30 -6.13 20.92
C VAL A 267 -16.46 -7.08 22.09
N ASN A 268 -17.69 -7.56 22.29
CA ASN A 268 -17.98 -8.60 23.26
C ASN A 268 -17.83 -10.00 22.62
N ALA A 269 -16.59 -10.39 22.34
CA ALA A 269 -16.22 -11.71 21.81
C ALA A 269 -15.17 -12.39 22.72
N PRO A 270 -15.05 -13.73 22.69
CA PRO A 270 -13.94 -14.42 23.35
C PRO A 270 -12.60 -13.98 22.77
N SER A 271 -11.61 -13.74 23.62
CA SER A 271 -10.25 -13.41 23.19
C SER A 271 -9.29 -14.59 23.29
N VAL A 272 -8.26 -14.56 22.46
CA VAL A 272 -7.13 -15.47 22.57
C VAL A 272 -6.22 -15.06 23.73
N GLN A 273 -5.61 -16.05 24.40
CA GLN A 273 -4.63 -15.81 25.45
C GLN A 273 -3.21 -15.94 24.89
N ILE A 274 -2.28 -15.10 25.31
CA ILE A 274 -0.88 -15.18 24.88
C ILE A 274 -0.11 -16.13 25.81
N ALA A 275 0.65 -17.06 25.24
CA ALA A 275 1.50 -17.98 25.99
C ALA A 275 2.66 -17.24 26.71
N GLU A 276 3.06 -17.74 27.87
CA GLU A 276 4.27 -17.24 28.55
C GLU A 276 5.54 -17.70 27.82
N PRO A 277 6.64 -16.92 27.89
CA PRO A 277 7.92 -17.28 27.26
C PRO A 277 8.41 -18.69 27.62
N GLU A 278 8.27 -19.10 28.88
CA GLU A 278 8.67 -20.44 29.34
C GLU A 278 7.84 -21.54 28.69
N VAL A 279 6.54 -21.30 28.50
CA VAL A 279 5.63 -22.25 27.86
C VAL A 279 5.98 -22.37 26.37
N THR A 280 6.11 -21.23 25.67
CA THR A 280 6.51 -21.19 24.26
C THR A 280 7.82 -21.94 24.03
N ASN A 281 8.85 -21.67 24.86
CA ASN A 281 10.15 -22.32 24.77
C ASN A 281 10.08 -23.82 25.04
N GLN A 282 9.34 -24.24 26.08
CA GLN A 282 9.19 -25.64 26.42
C GLN A 282 8.52 -26.42 25.29
N TYR A 283 7.45 -25.87 24.71
CA TYR A 283 6.70 -26.52 23.63
C TYR A 283 7.52 -26.61 22.33
N ALA A 284 8.38 -25.62 22.05
CA ALA A 284 9.32 -25.68 20.94
C ALA A 284 10.38 -26.79 21.13
N ILE A 285 10.93 -26.94 22.34
CA ILE A 285 11.92 -27.99 22.68
C ILE A 285 11.30 -29.39 22.56
N GLU A 286 10.03 -29.53 22.92
CA GLU A 286 9.29 -30.80 22.86
C GLU A 286 8.79 -31.18 21.46
N ASN A 287 8.98 -30.29 20.47
CA ASN A 287 8.35 -30.40 19.16
C ASN A 287 6.83 -30.61 19.26
N SER A 288 6.21 -29.92 20.24
CA SER A 288 4.80 -30.04 20.54
C SER A 288 3.94 -29.58 19.35
N THR A 289 2.75 -30.17 19.25
CA THR A 289 1.77 -29.80 18.22
C THR A 289 1.29 -28.37 18.46
N ALA A 290 1.32 -27.57 17.40
CA ALA A 290 0.68 -26.27 17.31
C ALA A 290 -0.26 -26.25 16.11
N THR A 291 -1.33 -25.48 16.20
CA THR A 291 -2.35 -25.36 15.15
C THR A 291 -2.35 -23.92 14.63
N VAL A 292 -2.29 -23.77 13.31
CA VAL A 292 -2.52 -22.48 12.62
C VAL A 292 -3.89 -22.53 11.94
N ALA A 293 -4.56 -21.38 11.84
CA ALA A 293 -5.82 -21.24 11.12
C ALA A 293 -5.88 -19.94 10.33
N GLY A 294 -6.60 -19.98 9.21
CA GLY A 294 -6.77 -18.87 8.30
C GLY A 294 -7.56 -19.25 7.05
N TRP A 295 -7.61 -18.30 6.13
CA TRP A 295 -8.27 -18.41 4.82
C TRP A 295 -7.24 -18.43 3.68
N GLY A 296 -6.01 -18.81 3.99
CA GLY A 296 -4.93 -18.86 3.03
C GLY A 296 -5.06 -19.99 2.02
N GLY A 297 -4.21 -19.89 1.00
CA GLY A 297 -4.19 -20.81 -0.14
C GLY A 297 -4.06 -22.26 0.30
N ARG A 298 -4.93 -23.14 -0.23
CA ARG A 298 -4.95 -24.56 0.18
C ARG A 298 -3.93 -25.42 -0.56
N VAL A 299 -3.28 -24.90 -1.58
CA VAL A 299 -2.29 -25.61 -2.40
C VAL A 299 -0.90 -25.07 -2.10
N GLY A 300 -0.05 -25.92 -1.54
CA GLY A 300 1.36 -25.61 -1.31
C GLY A 300 2.18 -25.55 -2.61
N TYR A 301 3.28 -24.81 -2.57
CA TYR A 301 4.14 -24.53 -3.71
C TYR A 301 5.59 -24.34 -3.25
N ALA A 302 6.55 -24.56 -4.16
CA ALA A 302 7.98 -24.48 -3.84
C ALA A 302 8.48 -23.02 -3.77
N PRO A 303 9.68 -22.74 -3.21
CA PRO A 303 10.20 -21.37 -3.06
C PRO A 303 10.36 -20.53 -4.34
N ASN A 304 10.29 -21.16 -5.52
CA ASN A 304 10.37 -20.51 -6.83
C ASN A 304 9.09 -20.73 -7.66
N GLU A 305 8.01 -21.15 -7.01
CA GLU A 305 6.68 -21.23 -7.59
C GLU A 305 5.84 -20.09 -6.98
N GLY A 306 4.86 -19.57 -7.72
CA GLY A 306 3.96 -18.54 -7.20
C GLY A 306 2.83 -19.12 -6.33
N PRO A 307 2.10 -18.25 -5.60
CA PRO A 307 0.90 -18.67 -4.90
C PRO A 307 -0.12 -19.26 -5.87
N THR A 308 -1.04 -20.05 -5.32
CA THR A 308 -2.10 -20.68 -6.09
C THR A 308 -3.41 -19.92 -5.94
N SER A 309 -4.32 -20.05 -6.90
CA SER A 309 -5.62 -19.35 -6.90
C SER A 309 -6.68 -20.03 -6.01
N ASP A 310 -6.29 -20.89 -5.06
CA ASP A 310 -7.21 -21.71 -4.27
C ASP A 310 -7.36 -21.19 -2.83
N PHE A 311 -8.07 -20.08 -2.67
CA PHE A 311 -8.40 -19.46 -1.38
C PHE A 311 -9.82 -19.85 -0.95
N PRO A 312 -10.02 -20.41 0.26
CA PRO A 312 -11.34 -20.78 0.75
C PRO A 312 -12.02 -19.62 1.49
N ASP A 313 -13.33 -19.43 1.29
CA ASP A 313 -14.13 -18.51 2.12
C ASP A 313 -14.30 -19.04 3.55
N ILE A 314 -14.36 -20.36 3.71
CA ILE A 314 -14.50 -20.99 5.02
C ILE A 314 -13.13 -21.13 5.69
N LEU A 315 -13.05 -20.80 6.98
CA LEU A 315 -11.85 -20.93 7.79
C LEU A 315 -11.33 -22.38 7.80
N HIS A 316 -10.03 -22.56 7.54
CA HIS A 316 -9.33 -23.84 7.62
C HIS A 316 -8.28 -23.82 8.74
N GLN A 317 -7.86 -25.01 9.17
CA GLN A 317 -6.82 -25.18 10.19
C GLN A 317 -5.86 -26.33 9.88
N VAL A 318 -4.62 -26.22 10.37
CA VAL A 318 -3.64 -27.32 10.32
C VAL A 318 -2.72 -27.41 11.52
N ASP A 319 -2.49 -28.65 11.93
CA ASP A 319 -1.49 -29.02 12.91
C ASP A 319 -0.09 -29.13 12.31
N LEU A 320 0.85 -28.46 12.97
CA LEU A 320 2.28 -28.43 12.70
C LEU A 320 3.05 -28.82 13.98
N GLN A 321 4.36 -29.04 13.87
CA GLN A 321 5.26 -29.23 15.01
C GLN A 321 6.08 -27.97 15.22
N LEU A 322 6.10 -27.45 16.45
CA LEU A 322 6.99 -26.36 16.81
C LEU A 322 8.46 -26.80 16.74
N MET A 323 9.34 -25.84 16.52
CA MET A 323 10.77 -26.06 16.40
C MET A 323 11.53 -25.01 17.21
N THR A 324 12.63 -25.43 17.82
CA THR A 324 13.63 -24.49 18.31
C THR A 324 14.27 -23.73 17.13
N ASN A 325 14.78 -22.53 17.36
CA ASN A 325 15.45 -21.74 16.31
C ASN A 325 16.61 -22.52 15.67
N GLN A 326 17.39 -23.24 16.48
CA GLN A 326 18.48 -24.08 15.96
C GLN A 326 17.95 -25.17 15.02
N GLN A 327 16.89 -25.89 15.40
CA GLN A 327 16.27 -26.89 14.52
C GLN A 327 15.76 -26.25 13.23
N CYS A 328 15.14 -25.06 13.32
CA CYS A 328 14.65 -24.34 12.15
C CYS A 328 15.78 -23.97 11.18
N ILE A 329 16.86 -23.37 11.70
CA ILE A 329 18.06 -23.02 10.94
C ILE A 329 18.68 -24.28 10.31
N ASP A 330 18.82 -25.35 11.08
CA ASP A 330 19.38 -26.61 10.59
C ASP A 330 18.52 -27.17 9.45
N THR A 331 17.18 -27.15 9.57
CA THR A 331 16.24 -27.62 8.56
C THR A 331 16.30 -26.80 7.27
N PHE A 332 16.32 -25.47 7.35
CA PHE A 332 16.50 -24.63 6.16
C PHE A 332 17.80 -24.93 5.42
N ASN A 333 18.85 -25.28 6.15
CA ASN A 333 20.17 -25.59 5.61
C ASN A 333 20.34 -27.04 5.14
N GLU A 334 19.31 -27.90 5.24
CA GLU A 334 19.34 -29.26 4.67
C GLU A 334 19.34 -29.25 3.13
N ASN A 335 18.64 -28.29 2.53
CA ASN A 335 18.62 -28.07 1.08
C ASN A 335 18.62 -26.56 0.77
N PRO A 336 19.76 -25.89 0.98
CA PRO A 336 19.80 -24.44 0.99
C PRO A 336 19.62 -23.87 -0.42
N ILE A 337 18.64 -22.97 -0.54
CA ILE A 337 18.57 -22.01 -1.67
C ILE A 337 19.54 -20.87 -1.36
N THR A 338 19.31 -20.19 -0.25
CA THR A 338 20.25 -19.24 0.38
C THR A 338 20.50 -19.69 1.82
N PRO A 339 21.76 -19.74 2.32
CA PRO A 339 22.02 -20.12 3.71
C PRO A 339 21.26 -19.23 4.69
N ILE A 340 20.71 -19.84 5.74
CA ILE A 340 20.03 -19.13 6.84
C ILE A 340 20.86 -19.28 8.10
N ASP A 341 20.96 -18.21 8.89
CA ASP A 341 21.57 -18.21 10.20
C ASP A 341 20.69 -17.47 11.22
N ASN A 342 21.27 -17.09 12.36
CA ASN A 342 20.56 -16.41 13.45
C ASN A 342 20.27 -14.92 13.17
N THR A 343 20.77 -14.36 12.06
CA THR A 343 20.39 -13.01 11.60
C THR A 343 19.06 -13.04 10.86
N PHE A 344 18.75 -14.15 10.19
CA PHE A 344 17.48 -14.39 9.50
C PHE A 344 16.41 -15.00 10.41
N VAL A 345 16.75 -16.01 11.22
CA VAL A 345 15.83 -16.60 12.21
C VAL A 345 16.26 -16.16 13.62
N THR A 346 15.77 -14.99 14.02
CA THR A 346 16.15 -14.33 15.28
C THR A 346 15.37 -14.90 16.47
N ASP A 347 15.77 -14.52 17.70
CA ASP A 347 15.05 -14.92 18.93
C ASP A 347 13.62 -14.35 19.02
N ASN A 348 13.30 -13.36 18.18
CA ASN A 348 11.97 -12.80 18.01
C ASN A 348 11.03 -13.69 17.20
N MET A 349 11.54 -14.79 16.63
CA MET A 349 10.82 -15.69 15.76
C MET A 349 10.73 -17.10 16.36
N ILE A 350 9.74 -17.86 15.91
CA ILE A 350 9.55 -19.27 16.20
C ILE A 350 9.12 -19.98 14.92
N CYS A 351 9.58 -21.21 14.70
CA CYS A 351 9.22 -21.95 13.49
C CYS A 351 8.26 -23.09 13.80
N ALA A 352 7.43 -23.43 12.81
CA ALA A 352 6.58 -24.61 12.85
C ALA A 352 6.49 -25.25 11.47
N ALA A 353 6.58 -26.58 11.43
CA ALA A 353 6.47 -27.34 10.19
C ALA A 353 6.07 -28.79 10.43
N ILE A 354 5.72 -29.48 9.35
CA ILE A 354 5.85 -30.94 9.30
C ILE A 354 7.17 -31.24 8.59
N PRO A 355 8.13 -31.97 9.20
CA PRO A 355 9.45 -32.18 8.62
C PRO A 355 9.46 -32.75 7.19
N SER A 356 8.46 -33.57 6.84
CA SER A 356 8.31 -34.12 5.49
C SER A 356 7.75 -33.13 4.46
N GLY A 357 7.46 -31.89 4.86
CA GLY A 357 6.64 -30.96 4.11
C GLY A 357 5.21 -31.44 3.98
N GLY A 358 4.50 -30.82 3.04
CA GLY A 358 3.12 -31.13 2.74
C GLY A 358 2.19 -30.84 3.91
N LYS A 359 2.49 -29.84 4.75
CA LYS A 359 1.57 -29.05 5.60
C LYS A 359 2.21 -27.70 5.93
N GLY A 360 1.44 -26.61 5.93
CA GLY A 360 1.94 -25.30 6.34
C GLY A 360 0.86 -24.21 6.25
N SER A 361 1.18 -23.02 6.75
CA SER A 361 0.47 -21.78 6.43
C SER A 361 0.92 -21.26 5.06
N CYS A 362 0.00 -20.76 4.25
CA CYS A 362 0.26 -20.22 2.90
C CYS A 362 -0.10 -18.73 2.82
N GLN A 363 0.04 -18.12 1.63
CA GLN A 363 -0.48 -16.77 1.34
C GLN A 363 -1.91 -16.66 1.80
N GLY A 364 -2.22 -15.54 2.43
CA GLY A 364 -3.52 -15.27 3.03
C GLY A 364 -3.65 -15.67 4.50
N ASP A 365 -2.76 -16.53 5.01
CA ASP A 365 -2.71 -16.83 6.45
C ASP A 365 -1.87 -15.81 7.23
N SER A 366 -1.13 -14.92 6.56
CA SER A 366 -0.29 -13.87 7.14
C SER A 366 -1.01 -13.08 8.23
N GLY A 367 -0.36 -12.81 9.36
CA GLY A 367 -0.99 -12.16 10.52
C GLY A 367 -1.91 -13.07 11.36
N GLY A 368 -2.29 -14.24 10.84
CA GLY A 368 -3.10 -15.23 11.55
C GLY A 368 -2.37 -15.88 12.73
N PRO A 369 -3.10 -16.46 13.70
CA PRO A 369 -2.51 -17.01 14.92
C PRO A 369 -1.97 -18.43 14.74
N LEU A 370 -0.81 -18.69 15.35
CA LEU A 370 -0.30 -20.02 15.66
C LEU A 370 -0.52 -20.31 17.15
N VAL A 371 -1.32 -21.32 17.47
CA VAL A 371 -1.77 -21.63 18.84
C VAL A 371 -1.36 -23.01 19.32
N ILE A 372 -1.23 -23.17 20.64
CA ILE A 372 -1.02 -24.45 21.32
C ILE A 372 -2.16 -24.73 22.29
N ASN A 373 -2.44 -26.00 22.55
CA ASN A 373 -3.34 -26.42 23.62
C ASN A 373 -2.53 -26.88 24.83
N THR A 374 -2.57 -26.10 25.92
CA THR A 374 -1.80 -26.39 27.13
C THR A 374 -2.52 -27.28 28.14
N GLY A 375 -3.75 -27.72 27.81
CA GLY A 375 -4.65 -28.40 28.73
C GLY A 375 -5.35 -27.48 29.73
N SER A 376 -4.85 -26.25 29.94
CA SER A 376 -5.55 -25.17 30.66
C SER A 376 -6.30 -24.22 29.71
N GLY A 377 -6.03 -24.29 28.41
CA GLY A 377 -6.71 -23.51 27.37
C GLY A 377 -5.90 -23.47 26.08
N ILE A 378 -6.46 -22.82 25.06
CA ILE A 378 -5.73 -22.46 23.84
C ILE A 378 -4.93 -21.19 24.11
N GLN A 379 -3.66 -21.19 23.72
CA GLN A 379 -2.77 -20.04 23.86
C GLN A 379 -2.02 -19.79 22.56
N GLN A 380 -1.92 -18.53 22.15
CA GLN A 380 -1.16 -18.11 20.97
C GLN A 380 0.32 -18.00 21.30
N VAL A 381 1.14 -18.62 20.45
CA VAL A 381 2.62 -18.64 20.53
C VAL A 381 3.26 -17.93 19.35
N GLY A 382 2.54 -17.82 18.23
CA GLY A 382 3.06 -17.25 16.99
C GLY A 382 2.03 -16.39 16.23
N ILE A 383 2.53 -15.58 15.31
CA ILE A 383 1.78 -14.89 14.25
C ILE A 383 2.41 -15.33 12.93
N VAL A 384 1.61 -15.75 11.94
CA VAL A 384 2.12 -16.13 10.61
C VAL A 384 2.85 -14.93 10.00
N SER A 385 4.10 -15.11 9.59
CA SER A 385 4.97 -14.03 9.14
C SER A 385 5.54 -14.31 7.76
N TRP A 386 6.49 -15.24 7.62
CA TRP A 386 7.14 -15.53 6.34
C TRP A 386 7.59 -16.98 6.19
N GLY A 387 8.02 -17.35 4.99
CA GLY A 387 8.56 -18.67 4.67
C GLY A 387 9.10 -18.75 3.24
N ARG A 388 9.80 -19.84 2.92
CA ARG A 388 10.24 -20.13 1.55
C ARG A 388 9.28 -21.11 0.88
N GLY A 389 8.47 -20.60 -0.04
CA GLY A 389 7.34 -21.35 -0.57
C GLY A 389 6.26 -21.59 0.50
N CYS A 390 5.28 -22.45 0.20
CA CYS A 390 4.31 -22.90 1.19
C CYS A 390 4.25 -24.42 1.29
N ALA A 391 4.25 -24.94 2.52
CA ALA A 391 4.20 -26.37 2.83
C ALA A 391 5.32 -27.16 2.13
N ALA A 392 6.39 -26.50 1.72
CA ALA A 392 7.53 -27.10 1.05
C ALA A 392 8.37 -27.91 2.04
N ALA A 393 8.85 -29.08 1.61
CA ALA A 393 9.78 -29.86 2.42
C ALA A 393 11.04 -29.02 2.71
N THR A 394 11.62 -29.21 3.89
CA THR A 394 12.82 -28.50 4.40
C THR A 394 12.72 -26.96 4.44
N ASN A 395 11.53 -26.39 4.28
CA ASN A 395 11.30 -24.95 4.35
C ASN A 395 10.18 -24.70 5.39
N PRO A 396 10.53 -24.63 6.69
CA PRO A 396 9.56 -24.40 7.73
C PRO A 396 8.92 -23.02 7.61
N GLY A 397 7.68 -22.87 8.08
CA GLY A 397 7.07 -21.56 8.25
C GLY A 397 7.70 -20.86 9.45
N VAL A 398 7.90 -19.56 9.32
CA VAL A 398 8.45 -18.68 10.37
C VAL A 398 7.34 -17.77 10.87
N TYR A 399 7.26 -17.66 12.19
CA TYR A 399 6.19 -16.96 12.90
C TYR A 399 6.81 -15.99 13.90
N THR A 400 6.19 -14.83 14.10
CA THR A 400 6.62 -13.90 15.15
C THR A 400 6.32 -14.50 16.52
N ARG A 401 7.33 -14.60 17.39
CA ARG A 401 7.23 -15.19 18.73
C ARG A 401 6.53 -14.25 19.70
N VAL A 402 5.21 -14.31 19.77
CA VAL A 402 4.36 -13.34 20.50
C VAL A 402 4.74 -13.17 21.97
N SER A 403 5.25 -14.22 22.62
CA SER A 403 5.62 -14.17 24.04
C SER A 403 6.73 -13.17 24.38
N VAL A 404 7.61 -12.80 23.42
CA VAL A 404 8.66 -11.79 23.68
C VAL A 404 8.13 -10.35 23.66
N TYR A 405 6.94 -10.15 23.10
CA TYR A 405 6.33 -8.82 22.93
C TYR A 405 5.30 -8.47 24.00
N LYS A 406 5.13 -9.29 25.04
CA LYS A 406 4.07 -9.09 26.05
C LYS A 406 4.14 -7.74 26.75
N GLU A 407 5.34 -7.27 27.09
CA GLU A 407 5.50 -5.96 27.74
C GLU A 407 5.12 -4.81 26.80
N TRP A 408 5.53 -4.89 25.52
CA TRP A 408 5.15 -3.93 24.49
C TRP A 408 3.63 -3.93 24.25
N MET A 409 3.02 -5.11 24.13
CA MET A 409 1.57 -5.23 23.96
C MET A 409 0.81 -4.68 25.17
N ALA A 410 1.25 -4.98 26.40
CA ALA A 410 0.62 -4.46 27.60
C ALA A 410 0.76 -2.92 27.72
N ALA A 411 1.90 -2.36 27.34
CA ALA A 411 2.10 -0.91 27.33
C ALA A 411 1.14 -0.17 26.39
N ILE A 412 0.74 -0.82 25.29
CA ILE A 412 -0.25 -0.28 24.34
C ILE A 412 -1.67 -0.53 24.83
N THR A 413 -2.00 -1.78 25.20
CA THR A 413 -3.38 -2.22 25.42
C THR A 413 -3.93 -1.95 26.81
N ASP A 414 -3.08 -1.82 27.83
CA ASP A 414 -3.44 -1.59 29.25
C ASP A 414 -2.48 -0.58 29.92
N GLY A 415 -1.88 0.30 29.12
CA GLY A 415 -0.87 1.27 29.55
C GLY A 415 -1.01 2.63 28.90
N VAL A 416 0.03 3.46 29.00
CA VAL A 416 0.13 4.72 28.27
C VAL A 416 0.72 4.47 26.88
N ALA A 417 -0.15 4.53 25.88
CA ALA A 417 0.16 4.33 24.47
C ALA A 417 0.46 5.66 23.75
N ILE A 418 1.45 5.65 22.87
CA ILE A 418 1.75 6.69 21.88
C ILE A 418 2.00 6.02 20.52
N LYS A 419 1.87 6.74 19.41
CA LYS A 419 2.36 6.29 18.10
C LYS A 419 3.79 5.77 18.24
N GLN A 420 4.07 4.59 17.70
CA GLN A 420 5.34 3.90 17.97
C GLN A 420 6.52 4.45 17.16
N LYS A 421 6.24 5.06 16.00
CA LYS A 421 7.24 5.58 15.07
C LYS A 421 6.68 6.84 14.41
N GLN A 422 7.46 7.92 14.41
CA GLN A 422 7.10 9.19 13.78
C GLN A 422 8.24 9.65 12.87
N ASP A 423 7.94 9.65 11.57
CA ASP A 423 8.81 10.21 10.53
C ASP A 423 8.51 11.69 10.32
N PHE A 424 9.51 12.55 10.37
CA PHE A 424 9.39 13.93 9.92
C PHE A 424 9.81 14.11 8.45
N GLY A 425 10.36 13.06 7.84
CA GLY A 425 10.78 13.03 6.46
C GLY A 425 11.96 13.95 6.19
N ARG A 426 11.91 14.57 5.02
CA ARG A 426 12.95 15.47 4.51
C ARG A 426 12.62 16.90 4.92
N VAL A 427 13.38 17.47 5.85
CA VAL A 427 13.08 18.79 6.45
C VAL A 427 14.21 19.79 6.15
N PRO A 428 13.88 20.99 5.65
CA PRO A 428 14.86 22.06 5.50
C PRO A 428 15.57 22.44 6.81
N ASN A 429 16.87 22.67 6.76
CA ASN A 429 17.62 23.08 7.94
C ASN A 429 17.16 24.43 8.47
N ASN A 430 16.98 24.52 9.79
CA ASN A 430 16.41 25.65 10.53
C ASN A 430 14.91 25.90 10.27
N PHE A 431 14.21 24.99 9.61
CA PHE A 431 12.76 24.97 9.58
C PHE A 431 12.24 24.07 10.71
N ILE A 432 11.18 24.51 11.40
CA ILE A 432 10.56 23.74 12.48
C ILE A 432 9.37 23.00 11.89
N SER A 433 9.50 21.68 11.76
CA SER A 433 8.37 20.80 11.47
C SER A 433 7.76 20.32 12.78
N THR A 434 6.42 20.35 12.88
CA THR A 434 5.70 20.03 14.13
C THR A 434 4.56 19.06 13.85
N VAL A 435 4.38 18.08 14.74
CA VAL A 435 3.27 17.14 14.74
C VAL A 435 2.65 17.04 16.14
N GLU A 436 1.34 16.80 16.21
CA GLU A 436 0.68 16.41 17.45
C GLU A 436 0.51 14.90 17.50
N LEU A 437 1.13 14.26 18.49
CA LEU A 437 0.96 12.84 18.77
C LEU A 437 -0.06 12.65 19.89
N GLN A 438 -1.07 11.81 19.63
CA GLN A 438 -2.00 11.40 20.67
C GLN A 438 -1.30 10.46 21.65
N VAL A 439 -1.42 10.77 22.95
CA VAL A 439 -0.99 9.89 24.03
C VAL A 439 -2.23 9.46 24.81
N ALA A 440 -2.49 8.16 24.86
CA ALA A 440 -3.69 7.58 25.46
C ALA A 440 -3.32 6.75 26.69
N ASN A 441 -4.03 6.95 27.80
CA ASN A 441 -3.96 6.07 28.95
C ASN A 441 -5.07 5.01 28.85
N ASN A 442 -4.72 3.82 28.38
CA ASN A 442 -5.60 2.66 28.26
C ASN A 442 -5.68 1.84 29.56
N ALA A 443 -4.90 2.20 30.59
CA ALA A 443 -4.95 1.52 31.88
C ALA A 443 -6.23 1.88 32.67
N ASN A 444 -6.58 1.01 33.62
CA ASN A 444 -7.67 1.23 34.56
C ASN A 444 -7.34 2.23 35.69
N GLU A 445 -6.09 2.69 35.77
CA GLU A 445 -5.60 3.61 36.79
C GLU A 445 -5.21 4.96 36.16
N SER A 446 -5.40 6.04 36.92
CA SER A 446 -4.90 7.36 36.49
C SER A 446 -3.41 7.47 36.78
N THR A 447 -2.68 8.24 35.98
CA THR A 447 -1.24 8.46 36.15
C THR A 447 -0.82 9.88 35.80
N THR A 448 0.22 10.37 36.45
CA THR A 448 0.97 11.54 35.99
C THR A 448 2.10 11.06 35.10
N VAL A 449 2.13 11.57 33.86
CA VAL A 449 3.15 11.26 32.88
C VAL A 449 4.18 12.37 32.78
N SER A 450 5.43 11.99 32.52
CA SER A 450 6.47 12.95 32.11
C SER A 450 7.23 12.43 30.91
N PHE A 451 7.66 13.36 30.06
CA PHE A 451 8.26 13.07 28.76
C PHE A 451 9.70 13.57 28.70
N ALA A 452 10.54 12.84 27.99
CA ALA A 452 11.90 13.25 27.67
C ALA A 452 12.27 12.81 26.25
N ILE A 453 13.20 13.52 25.65
CA ILE A 453 13.90 13.08 24.45
C ILE A 453 15.16 12.32 24.88
N ASP A 454 15.35 11.12 24.34
CA ASP A 454 16.60 10.35 24.42
C ASP A 454 17.21 10.23 23.03
N GLY A 455 18.45 10.66 22.86
CA GLY A 455 19.11 10.74 21.55
C GLY A 455 19.37 12.17 21.11
N ASP A 456 18.86 12.52 19.93
CA ASP A 456 19.20 13.77 19.25
C ASP A 456 18.46 15.01 19.79
N ASN A 457 19.16 16.14 19.88
CA ASN A 457 18.64 17.42 20.37
C ASN A 457 17.95 18.26 19.27
N GLU A 458 17.95 17.80 18.01
CA GLU A 458 17.14 18.42 16.95
C GLU A 458 15.63 18.20 17.16
N PHE A 459 15.25 17.30 18.07
CA PHE A 459 13.87 17.07 18.49
C PHE A 459 13.55 17.78 19.80
N SER A 460 12.33 18.30 19.91
CA SER A 460 11.83 18.95 21.11
C SER A 460 10.36 18.63 21.38
N LEU A 461 9.94 18.81 22.64
CA LEU A 461 8.61 18.47 23.12
C LEU A 461 7.95 19.70 23.74
N ASP A 462 6.68 19.93 23.42
CA ASP A 462 5.78 20.75 24.24
C ASP A 462 4.80 19.82 24.97
N THR A 463 5.01 19.73 26.29
CA THR A 463 4.25 18.85 27.20
C THR A 463 3.12 19.59 27.92
N SER A 464 2.88 20.87 27.62
CA SER A 464 1.92 21.71 28.34
C SER A 464 0.49 21.17 28.31
N ASN A 465 0.13 20.42 27.27
CA ASN A 465 -1.17 19.81 27.07
C ASN A 465 -1.25 18.34 27.53
N CYS A 466 -0.16 17.78 28.08
CA CYS A 466 -0.14 16.41 28.56
C CYS A 466 0.71 16.22 29.82
N SER A 467 0.06 16.01 30.96
CA SER A 467 0.76 15.79 32.23
C SER A 467 0.04 14.81 33.16
N THR A 468 -1.29 14.87 33.26
CA THR A 468 -2.08 13.95 34.09
C THR A 468 -3.15 13.33 33.22
N LEU A 469 -3.12 12.00 33.12
CA LEU A 469 -4.04 11.22 32.32
C LEU A 469 -4.93 10.41 33.24
N ALA A 470 -6.24 10.69 33.21
CA ALA A 470 -7.21 9.81 33.83
C ALA A 470 -7.27 8.47 33.07
N ALA A 471 -7.77 7.42 33.71
CA ALA A 471 -8.00 6.14 33.06
C ALA A 471 -8.91 6.31 31.83
N ASN A 472 -8.55 5.68 30.71
CA ASN A 472 -9.27 5.73 29.43
C ASN A 472 -9.43 7.15 28.85
N THR A 473 -8.42 8.00 29.03
CA THR A 473 -8.38 9.35 28.43
C THR A 473 -7.12 9.57 27.62
N SER A 474 -7.16 10.54 26.71
CA SER A 474 -6.02 10.94 25.90
C SER A 474 -5.69 12.42 26.04
N CYS A 475 -4.47 12.76 25.66
CA CYS A 475 -3.95 14.12 25.52
C CYS A 475 -3.18 14.23 24.20
N GLN A 476 -2.81 15.46 23.82
CA GLN A 476 -1.91 15.72 22.70
C GLN A 476 -0.52 16.09 23.22
N LEU A 477 0.50 15.43 22.67
CA LEU A 477 1.91 15.78 22.84
C LEU A 477 2.41 16.41 21.54
N THR A 478 2.85 17.66 21.60
CA THR A 478 3.45 18.30 20.42
C THR A 478 4.93 17.94 20.35
N VAL A 479 5.34 17.38 19.22
CA VAL A 479 6.72 17.02 18.92
C VAL A 479 7.19 17.86 17.74
N SER A 480 8.36 18.48 17.88
CA SER A 480 8.96 19.30 16.83
C SER A 480 10.34 18.78 16.45
N TYR A 481 10.65 18.85 15.16
CA TYR A 481 11.95 18.55 14.57
C TYR A 481 12.48 19.80 13.85
N SER A 482 13.72 20.19 14.14
CA SER A 482 14.33 21.40 13.61
C SER A 482 15.81 21.17 13.29
N PRO A 483 16.14 20.45 12.21
CA PRO A 483 17.52 20.04 11.93
C PRO A 483 18.46 21.21 11.66
N THR A 484 19.74 21.04 12.03
CA THR A 484 20.82 21.99 11.73
C THR A 484 21.96 21.41 10.90
N SER A 485 21.98 20.09 10.65
CA SER A 485 22.90 19.41 9.71
C SER A 485 22.14 18.61 8.65
N ASN A 486 22.86 18.06 7.66
CA ASN A 486 22.25 17.27 6.59
C ASN A 486 22.19 15.77 6.89
N ASP A 487 22.37 15.39 8.15
CA ASP A 487 22.45 14.00 8.57
C ASP A 487 21.04 13.44 8.80
N ALA A 488 20.96 12.11 8.86
CA ALA A 488 19.79 11.45 9.45
C ALA A 488 19.85 11.63 10.97
N HIS A 489 18.75 12.06 11.56
CA HIS A 489 18.61 12.29 12.99
C HIS A 489 17.59 11.31 13.56
N GLU A 490 17.92 10.71 14.69
CA GLU A 490 17.06 9.76 15.38
C GLU A 490 16.99 10.07 16.88
N ALA A 491 15.81 9.93 17.46
CA ALA A 491 15.60 10.06 18.89
C ALA A 491 14.43 9.20 19.36
N LYS A 492 14.22 9.17 20.68
CA LYS A 492 13.07 8.51 21.31
C LYS A 492 12.31 9.48 22.18
N VAL A 493 11.00 9.44 22.11
CA VAL A 493 10.14 9.97 23.16
C VAL A 493 10.04 8.93 24.26
N LEU A 494 10.70 9.21 25.39
CA LEU A 494 10.57 8.43 26.61
C LEU A 494 9.39 8.96 27.41
N ILE A 495 8.47 8.06 27.75
CA ILE A 495 7.37 8.32 28.66
C ILE A 495 7.73 7.69 30.01
N THR A 496 7.43 8.38 31.10
CA THR A 496 7.51 7.84 32.46
C THR A 496 6.19 8.08 33.17
N SER A 497 5.81 7.15 34.04
CA SER A 497 4.60 7.19 34.85
C SER A 497 4.99 7.27 36.33
N ASP A 498 4.27 8.09 37.12
CA ASP A 498 4.41 8.10 38.58
C ASP A 498 3.76 6.88 39.25
N ASN A 499 2.97 6.13 38.50
CA ASN A 499 2.31 4.91 38.91
C ASN A 499 3.02 3.68 38.34
N ALA A 500 3.64 2.89 39.22
CA ALA A 500 4.40 1.68 38.86
C ALA A 500 3.55 0.53 38.30
N ASN A 501 2.22 0.59 38.44
CA ASN A 501 1.31 -0.38 37.85
C ASN A 501 0.93 -0.04 36.40
N VAL A 502 1.25 1.18 35.94
CA VAL A 502 0.91 1.64 34.59
C VAL A 502 2.16 1.54 33.71
N SER A 503 2.15 0.57 32.82
CA SER A 503 3.16 0.43 31.77
C SER A 503 3.07 1.58 30.78
N VAL A 504 4.20 1.91 30.15
CA VAL A 504 4.31 3.04 29.21
C VAL A 504 5.00 2.57 27.95
N SER A 505 4.54 3.08 26.82
CA SER A 505 5.17 2.87 25.52
C SER A 505 6.14 4.00 25.19
N GLN A 506 6.78 3.92 24.02
CA GLN A 506 7.70 4.93 23.50
C GLN A 506 7.43 5.18 22.02
N SER A 507 7.91 6.32 21.50
CA SER A 507 7.94 6.59 20.07
C SER A 507 9.39 6.71 19.61
N LEU A 508 9.75 6.05 18.51
CA LEU A 508 10.93 6.42 17.73
C LEU A 508 10.62 7.65 16.89
N LEU A 509 11.55 8.58 16.83
CA LEU A 509 11.52 9.79 16.01
C LEU A 509 12.66 9.72 15.02
N PHE A 510 12.39 10.08 13.77
CA PHE A 510 13.42 10.16 12.74
C PHE A 510 13.08 11.26 11.73
N GLY A 511 14.12 11.77 11.09
CA GLY A 511 14.02 12.79 10.06
C GLY A 511 15.39 13.10 9.49
N LYS A 512 15.43 13.73 8.31
CA LYS A 512 16.67 14.09 7.64
C LYS A 512 16.68 15.57 7.31
N GLY A 513 17.77 16.24 7.68
CA GLY A 513 17.95 17.67 7.42
C GLY A 513 18.51 17.94 6.01
N PHE A 514 18.20 19.10 5.45
CA PHE A 514 18.69 19.51 4.12
C PHE A 514 19.23 20.94 4.13
N ASN A 515 20.41 21.13 3.54
CA ASN A 515 21.08 22.42 3.50
C ASN A 515 20.46 23.35 2.46
N ALA A 516 20.51 24.66 2.74
CA ALA A 516 20.05 25.68 1.80
C ALA A 516 20.90 25.66 0.51
N ALA A 517 20.22 25.69 -0.64
CA ALA A 517 20.79 25.65 -1.98
C ALA A 517 20.52 26.98 -2.70
N SER A 518 21.08 28.07 -2.16
CA SER A 518 20.85 29.43 -2.65
C SER A 518 21.26 29.66 -4.11
N GLU A 519 22.17 28.83 -4.61
CA GLU A 519 22.63 28.78 -5.99
C GLU A 519 21.54 28.34 -6.97
N LEU A 520 20.48 27.68 -6.50
CA LEU A 520 19.36 27.23 -7.34
C LEU A 520 18.28 28.32 -7.52
N VAL A 521 18.36 29.42 -6.78
CA VAL A 521 17.44 30.56 -6.90
C VAL A 521 17.55 31.17 -8.30
N GLY A 522 16.44 31.22 -9.03
CA GLY A 522 16.42 31.69 -10.41
C GLY A 522 16.87 30.65 -11.44
N VAL A 523 17.25 29.44 -11.00
CA VAL A 523 17.70 28.32 -11.85
C VAL A 523 16.61 27.25 -11.95
N ALA A 524 16.14 26.72 -10.81
CA ALA A 524 15.05 25.74 -10.78
C ALA A 524 13.70 26.35 -11.22
N GLY A 525 13.55 27.66 -11.03
CA GLY A 525 12.42 28.47 -11.47
C GLY A 525 12.69 29.96 -11.23
N PRO A 526 11.77 30.86 -11.60
CA PRO A 526 11.91 32.28 -11.35
C PRO A 526 12.14 32.58 -9.86
N ALA A 527 13.00 33.55 -9.55
CA ALA A 527 13.21 33.97 -8.17
C ALA A 527 11.88 34.46 -7.55
N ASN A 528 11.55 33.92 -6.38
CA ASN A 528 10.32 34.20 -5.65
C ASN A 528 10.67 34.29 -4.15
N ASP A 529 10.23 35.34 -3.46
CA ASP A 529 10.51 35.56 -2.03
C ASP A 529 9.70 34.62 -1.12
N LYS A 530 8.75 33.88 -1.69
CA LYS A 530 7.95 32.84 -1.04
C LYS A 530 8.47 31.43 -1.27
N VAL A 531 9.56 31.26 -2.02
CA VAL A 531 10.15 29.95 -2.32
C VAL A 531 11.62 29.94 -1.92
N SER A 532 11.97 29.06 -0.97
CA SER A 532 13.34 28.83 -0.54
C SER A 532 13.81 27.44 -0.97
N TRP A 533 15.05 27.34 -1.46
CA TRP A 533 15.60 26.11 -2.03
C TRP A 533 16.57 25.41 -1.10
N PHE A 534 16.47 24.09 -1.06
CA PHE A 534 17.37 23.19 -0.32
C PHE A 534 17.71 21.99 -1.19
N SER A 535 18.87 21.39 -0.96
CA SER A 535 19.27 20.17 -1.68
C SER A 535 20.29 19.35 -0.89
N GLY A 536 20.31 18.04 -1.15
CA GLY A 536 21.17 17.09 -0.47
C GLY A 536 20.91 15.66 -0.95
N GLY A 537 21.01 14.70 -0.05
CA GLY A 537 21.14 13.28 -0.37
C GLY A 537 22.60 12.87 -0.37
N ASP A 538 22.93 11.78 -1.06
CA ASP A 538 24.31 11.37 -1.29
C ASP A 538 25.06 12.40 -2.13
N LEU A 539 24.37 12.98 -3.12
CA LEU A 539 24.82 14.17 -3.85
C LEU A 539 23.66 15.14 -4.10
N PRO A 540 23.88 16.46 -3.99
CA PRO A 540 22.84 17.44 -4.20
C PRO A 540 22.49 17.60 -5.68
N TRP A 541 21.29 18.13 -5.93
CA TRP A 541 20.87 18.63 -7.22
C TRP A 541 21.68 19.87 -7.61
N ILE A 542 21.96 19.99 -8.90
CA ILE A 542 22.81 21.05 -9.46
C ILE A 542 22.12 21.73 -10.65
N ALA A 543 22.62 22.91 -11.01
CA ALA A 543 22.16 23.63 -12.19
C ALA A 543 22.45 22.85 -13.48
N ASN A 544 21.41 22.61 -14.29
CA ASN A 544 21.54 21.94 -15.58
C ASN A 544 21.97 22.93 -16.68
N SER A 545 22.86 22.50 -17.56
CA SER A 545 23.43 23.32 -18.64
C SER A 545 22.42 23.81 -19.71
N ILE A 546 21.27 23.13 -19.84
CA ILE A 546 20.17 23.40 -20.78
C ILE A 546 19.06 24.23 -20.11
N GLY A 547 19.15 24.48 -18.80
CA GLY A 547 18.21 25.26 -18.00
C GLY A 547 17.33 24.39 -17.10
N GLY A 548 17.18 24.80 -15.84
CA GLY A 548 16.61 23.99 -14.77
C GLY A 548 17.68 23.39 -13.86
N VAL A 549 17.31 22.35 -13.13
CA VAL A 549 18.18 21.58 -12.24
C VAL A 549 18.09 20.09 -12.55
N GLU A 550 19.17 19.36 -12.22
CA GLU A 550 19.30 17.91 -12.39
C GLU A 550 19.86 17.26 -11.12
N SER A 551 19.55 15.99 -10.92
CA SER A 551 20.03 15.23 -9.75
C SER A 551 21.56 15.05 -9.74
N GLY A 552 22.10 14.79 -8.55
CA GLY A 552 23.49 14.42 -8.35
C GLY A 552 23.86 13.11 -9.07
N ALA A 553 25.15 12.89 -9.35
CA ALA A 553 25.64 11.65 -9.98
C ALA A 553 25.85 10.56 -8.92
N ILE A 554 24.75 9.94 -8.53
CA ILE A 554 24.66 8.98 -7.43
C ILE A 554 24.83 7.53 -7.95
N ALA A 555 25.19 6.61 -7.06
CA ALA A 555 25.29 5.18 -7.31
C ALA A 555 24.05 4.43 -6.81
N ASP A 556 23.99 3.12 -7.02
CA ASP A 556 22.94 2.23 -6.55
C ASP A 556 22.72 2.37 -5.04
N SER A 557 21.45 2.29 -4.62
CA SER A 557 20.99 2.47 -3.24
C SER A 557 21.30 3.84 -2.64
N GLN A 558 21.47 4.86 -3.48
CA GLN A 558 21.66 6.25 -3.06
C GLN A 558 20.48 7.12 -3.51
N GLU A 559 20.36 8.31 -2.90
CA GLU A 559 19.34 9.29 -3.27
C GLU A 559 19.94 10.68 -3.54
N SER A 560 19.24 11.47 -4.36
CA SER A 560 19.50 12.90 -4.57
C SER A 560 18.20 13.68 -4.43
N VAL A 561 18.20 14.70 -3.57
CA VAL A 561 16.97 15.39 -3.14
C VAL A 561 17.01 16.88 -3.46
N LEU A 562 15.92 17.39 -4.03
CA LEU A 562 15.62 18.79 -4.21
C LEU A 562 14.40 19.17 -3.37
N ILE A 563 14.47 20.26 -2.62
CA ILE A 563 13.34 20.74 -1.81
C ILE A 563 13.07 22.22 -2.11
N ALA A 564 11.80 22.54 -2.30
CA ALA A 564 11.25 23.88 -2.27
C ALA A 564 10.38 24.05 -1.02
N LEU A 565 10.80 24.90 -0.09
CA LEU A 565 9.95 25.37 1.00
C LEU A 565 9.12 26.55 0.48
N VAL A 566 7.81 26.36 0.40
CA VAL A 566 6.85 27.33 -0.16
C VAL A 566 6.03 27.95 0.97
N GLU A 567 5.91 29.28 0.98
CA GLU A 567 5.13 30.02 1.98
C GLU A 567 3.89 30.71 1.39
N GLY A 568 2.72 30.33 1.89
CA GLY A 568 1.42 30.95 1.61
C GLY A 568 0.51 30.11 0.72
N GLU A 569 -0.73 30.59 0.59
CA GLU A 569 -1.76 29.97 -0.25
C GLU A 569 -1.53 30.32 -1.73
N GLY A 570 -1.66 29.34 -2.63
CA GLY A 570 -1.45 29.55 -4.07
C GLY A 570 -1.26 28.27 -4.86
N SER A 571 -1.08 28.40 -6.17
CA SER A 571 -0.84 27.27 -7.06
C SER A 571 0.66 27.12 -7.37
N LEU A 572 1.17 25.89 -7.40
CA LEU A 572 2.53 25.57 -7.84
C LEU A 572 2.49 24.83 -9.18
N THR A 573 3.31 25.26 -10.14
CA THR A 573 3.53 24.54 -11.40
C THR A 573 5.00 24.26 -11.59
N PHE A 574 5.35 23.14 -12.22
CA PHE A 574 6.73 22.79 -12.55
C PHE A 574 6.76 21.84 -13.75
N ASP A 575 7.93 21.72 -14.37
CA ASP A 575 8.21 20.66 -15.32
C ASP A 575 9.22 19.69 -14.70
N TRP A 576 9.01 18.40 -14.92
CA TRP A 576 9.87 17.34 -14.43
C TRP A 576 9.98 16.21 -15.44
N GLY A 577 11.06 15.45 -15.36
CA GLY A 577 11.32 14.29 -16.22
C GLY A 577 12.45 13.45 -15.64
N VAL A 578 12.59 12.23 -16.13
CA VAL A 578 13.62 11.29 -15.72
C VAL A 578 14.22 10.62 -16.95
N SER A 579 15.52 10.38 -16.91
CA SER A 579 16.22 9.51 -17.85
C SER A 579 16.87 8.45 -17.00
N SER A 580 16.33 7.26 -17.05
CA SER A 580 16.78 6.09 -16.31
C SER A 580 16.42 4.82 -17.04
N GLU A 581 16.90 3.69 -16.54
CA GLU A 581 16.44 2.39 -17.01
C GLU A 581 14.97 2.12 -16.66
N GLU A 582 14.31 1.34 -17.52
CA GLU A 582 12.91 0.94 -17.40
C GLU A 582 12.85 -0.56 -17.09
N ASN A 583 12.14 -0.92 -16.02
CA ASN A 583 11.85 -2.32 -15.75
C ASN A 583 10.73 -2.84 -16.66
N THR A 584 11.13 -3.28 -17.86
CA THR A 584 10.19 -3.89 -18.83
C THR A 584 9.63 -5.25 -18.39
N ALA A 585 10.14 -5.83 -17.30
CA ALA A 585 9.68 -7.13 -16.79
C ALA A 585 8.57 -7.00 -15.74
N ASP A 586 8.57 -5.92 -14.95
CA ASP A 586 7.52 -5.59 -13.98
C ASP A 586 7.37 -4.07 -13.86
N GLU A 587 6.27 -3.54 -14.39
CA GLU A 587 5.96 -2.10 -14.36
C GLU A 587 5.70 -1.56 -12.94
N ASN A 588 5.43 -2.45 -11.96
CA ASN A 588 5.20 -2.09 -10.57
C ASN A 588 6.47 -2.11 -9.72
N ASP A 589 7.61 -2.52 -10.29
CA ASP A 589 8.91 -2.58 -9.63
C ASP A 589 9.95 -1.82 -10.47
N PRO A 590 9.76 -0.50 -10.67
CA PRO A 590 10.69 0.29 -11.48
C PRO A 590 12.08 0.31 -10.82
N PHE A 591 13.14 0.25 -11.64
CA PHE A 591 14.51 0.34 -11.18
C PHE A 591 14.80 1.72 -10.57
N ASP A 592 15.16 2.69 -11.40
CA ASP A 592 15.42 4.06 -10.98
C ASP A 592 14.14 4.91 -11.02
N ILE A 593 13.91 5.72 -9.99
CA ILE A 593 12.69 6.52 -9.86
C ILE A 593 12.95 7.97 -9.49
N LEU A 594 12.19 8.88 -10.11
CA LEU A 594 12.01 10.25 -9.64
C LEU A 594 10.63 10.38 -8.99
N GLU A 595 10.63 10.61 -7.69
CA GLU A 595 9.44 10.74 -6.87
C GLU A 595 9.14 12.21 -6.54
N PHE A 596 7.86 12.55 -6.45
CA PHE A 596 7.35 13.87 -6.11
C PHE A 596 6.52 13.82 -4.83
N TYR A 597 6.91 14.63 -3.84
CA TYR A 597 6.28 14.67 -2.52
C TYR A 597 5.76 16.07 -2.16
N VAL A 598 4.67 16.10 -1.40
CA VAL A 598 4.14 17.29 -0.72
C VAL A 598 3.93 16.98 0.75
N ASP A 599 4.58 17.74 1.63
CA ASP A 599 4.52 17.57 3.10
C ASP A 599 4.77 16.11 3.54
N ASN A 600 5.80 15.50 2.92
CA ASN A 600 6.21 14.10 3.11
C ASN A 600 5.20 13.04 2.66
N GLN A 601 4.17 13.42 1.89
CA GLN A 601 3.28 12.48 1.22
C GLN A 601 3.70 12.33 -0.24
N LEU A 602 3.95 11.09 -0.68
CA LEU A 602 4.21 10.77 -2.08
C LEU A 602 2.94 11.09 -2.88
N ILE A 603 3.10 11.90 -3.93
CA ILE A 603 2.01 12.28 -4.83
C ILE A 603 2.08 11.46 -6.11
N GLU A 604 3.26 11.37 -6.71
CA GLU A 604 3.48 10.71 -8.01
C GLU A 604 4.94 10.32 -8.16
N PHE A 605 5.24 9.35 -8.99
CA PHE A 605 6.60 9.01 -9.40
C PHE A 605 6.66 8.75 -10.91
N ILE A 606 7.85 8.89 -11.49
CA ILE A 606 8.15 8.54 -12.88
C ILE A 606 9.44 7.73 -12.93
N SER A 607 9.55 6.82 -13.90
CA SER A 607 10.71 5.96 -14.16
C SER A 607 10.94 5.81 -15.66
N GLY A 608 12.13 5.34 -16.06
CA GLY A 608 12.50 5.11 -17.45
C GLY A 608 12.88 6.39 -18.20
N GLU A 609 12.44 6.51 -19.46
CA GLU A 609 12.77 7.63 -20.34
C GLU A 609 11.60 8.60 -20.51
N VAL A 610 11.41 9.47 -19.51
CA VAL A 610 10.34 10.48 -19.50
C VAL A 610 10.90 11.87 -19.81
N SER A 611 10.60 12.35 -21.01
CA SER A 611 10.92 13.72 -21.41
C SER A 611 10.27 14.73 -20.48
N THR A 612 11.00 15.81 -20.15
CA THR A 612 10.47 16.84 -19.24
C THR A 612 9.15 17.42 -19.74
N ALA A 613 8.10 17.28 -18.93
CA ALA A 613 6.76 17.77 -19.19
C ALA A 613 6.22 18.56 -18.00
N THR A 614 5.29 19.48 -18.26
CA THR A 614 4.64 20.26 -17.20
C THR A 614 3.67 19.36 -16.42
N TYR A 615 3.75 19.40 -15.10
CA TYR A 615 2.90 18.60 -14.21
C TYR A 615 1.39 18.81 -14.45
N SER A 616 0.97 20.02 -14.83
CA SER A 616 -0.44 20.28 -15.18
C SER A 616 -0.90 19.64 -16.48
N ASP A 617 0.03 19.36 -17.39
CA ASP A 617 -0.29 18.73 -18.67
C ASP A 617 -0.48 17.21 -18.50
N THR A 618 -0.02 16.62 -17.40
CA THR A 618 -0.31 15.23 -17.00
C THR A 618 -1.59 15.11 -16.15
N GLY A 619 -2.35 16.21 -15.98
CA GLY A 619 -3.60 16.23 -15.22
C GLY A 619 -3.46 16.69 -13.76
N GLY A 620 -2.25 16.95 -13.28
CA GLY A 620 -1.97 17.36 -11.91
C GLY A 620 -2.14 18.86 -11.64
N VAL A 621 -2.93 19.25 -10.64
CA VAL A 621 -3.00 20.65 -10.17
C VAL A 621 -2.59 20.71 -8.71
N LEU A 622 -1.47 21.40 -8.41
CA LEU A 622 -1.01 21.57 -7.03
C LEU A 622 -1.48 22.90 -6.45
N GLU A 623 -2.59 22.86 -5.71
CA GLU A 623 -3.08 23.98 -4.89
C GLU A 623 -2.61 23.83 -3.45
N LEU A 624 -1.88 24.82 -2.97
CA LEU A 624 -1.35 24.90 -1.61
C LEU A 624 -2.26 25.79 -0.76
N THR A 625 -2.57 25.32 0.44
CA THR A 625 -3.33 26.08 1.43
C THR A 625 -2.49 27.17 2.09
N GLU A 626 -3.12 28.03 2.89
CA GLU A 626 -2.35 28.99 3.71
C GLU A 626 -1.45 28.23 4.70
N GLY A 627 -0.13 28.49 4.66
CA GLY A 627 0.83 27.82 5.52
C GLY A 627 2.23 27.78 4.93
N SER A 628 3.06 26.88 5.46
CA SER A 628 4.35 26.51 4.87
C SER A 628 4.26 25.07 4.40
N HIS A 629 4.69 24.82 3.17
CA HIS A 629 4.65 23.51 2.53
C HIS A 629 6.04 23.08 2.08
N ILE A 630 6.41 21.83 2.34
CA ILE A 630 7.66 21.22 1.91
C ILE A 630 7.38 20.43 0.64
N ILE A 631 7.86 20.92 -0.49
CA ILE A 631 7.73 20.28 -1.80
C ILE A 631 9.06 19.63 -2.15
N SER A 632 9.08 18.34 -2.42
CA SER A 632 10.34 17.61 -2.67
C SER A 632 10.30 16.78 -3.94
N TRP A 633 11.42 16.77 -4.66
CA TRP A 633 11.71 15.84 -5.75
C TRP A 633 12.89 14.97 -5.35
N VAL A 634 12.71 13.67 -5.39
CA VAL A 634 13.66 12.68 -4.88
C VAL A 634 14.00 11.72 -6.00
N TYR A 635 15.25 11.73 -6.44
CA TYR A 635 15.74 10.75 -7.40
C TYR A 635 16.47 9.65 -6.64
N ASN A 636 15.98 8.42 -6.73
CA ASN A 636 16.54 7.23 -6.08
C ASN A 636 17.03 6.25 -7.14
N LYS A 637 18.18 5.61 -6.86
CA LYS A 637 18.68 4.47 -7.61
C LYS A 637 18.44 3.16 -6.86
N ASP A 638 18.06 2.10 -7.57
CA ASP A 638 17.78 0.80 -6.97
C ASP A 638 19.05 0.04 -6.54
N PHE A 639 18.94 -1.25 -6.24
CA PHE A 639 20.02 -2.07 -5.72
C PHE A 639 20.79 -2.88 -6.79
N ASP A 640 20.27 -3.06 -8.00
CA ASP A 640 20.65 -4.22 -8.84
C ASP A 640 20.69 -3.94 -10.35
N ASP A 641 21.40 -2.87 -10.77
CA ASP A 641 21.72 -2.64 -12.17
C ASP A 641 22.75 -3.68 -12.70
N PRO A 642 22.51 -4.38 -13.83
CA PRO A 642 23.57 -5.11 -14.52
C PRO A 642 24.65 -4.11 -15.01
N GLU A 643 25.94 -4.43 -14.85
CA GLU A 643 27.13 -3.58 -15.15
C GLU A 643 27.13 -2.89 -16.54
N ASP A 644 26.25 -3.30 -17.46
CA ASP A 644 26.08 -2.81 -18.82
C ASP A 644 24.96 -1.78 -19.04
N LEU A 645 24.25 -1.34 -17.98
CA LEU A 645 23.22 -0.29 -18.03
C LEU A 645 23.59 1.03 -17.34
N GLU A 646 24.86 1.24 -16.92
CA GLU A 646 25.39 2.52 -16.40
C GLU A 646 25.26 3.69 -17.42
N ALA A 647 24.05 4.21 -17.62
CA ALA A 647 23.78 5.46 -18.27
C ALA A 647 24.00 6.62 -17.28
N ASP A 648 24.14 7.85 -17.78
CA ASP A 648 24.16 9.04 -16.93
C ASP A 648 22.71 9.29 -16.44
N ASP A 649 22.20 8.41 -15.57
CA ASP A 649 20.81 8.45 -15.13
C ASP A 649 20.56 9.67 -14.23
N LYS A 650 19.44 10.35 -14.50
CA LYS A 650 19.14 11.67 -13.95
C LYS A 650 17.65 11.93 -13.82
N GLY A 651 17.30 12.55 -12.70
CA GLY A 651 16.08 13.33 -12.56
C GLY A 651 16.28 14.78 -12.98
N PHE A 652 15.25 15.39 -13.56
CA PHE A 652 15.25 16.78 -14.01
C PHE A 652 14.04 17.53 -13.48
N VAL A 653 14.24 18.76 -13.01
CA VAL A 653 13.16 19.67 -12.56
C VAL A 653 13.46 21.07 -13.07
N ARG A 654 12.46 21.74 -13.63
CA ARG A 654 12.59 23.12 -14.14
C ARG A 654 11.27 23.87 -14.08
N ASN A 655 11.34 25.18 -14.32
CA ASN A 655 10.16 26.06 -14.39
C ASN A 655 9.25 25.96 -13.16
N VAL A 656 9.83 25.81 -11.96
CA VAL A 656 9.06 25.79 -10.71
C VAL A 656 8.54 27.20 -10.43
N VAL A 657 7.23 27.40 -10.53
CA VAL A 657 6.54 28.69 -10.39
C VAL A 657 5.44 28.56 -9.35
N PHE A 658 5.59 29.31 -8.26
CA PHE A 658 4.53 29.51 -7.28
C PHE A 658 3.75 30.81 -7.58
N THR A 659 2.43 30.70 -7.69
CA THR A 659 1.52 31.82 -7.93
C THR A 659 0.60 32.00 -6.71
N PRO A 660 0.86 33.00 -5.84
CA PRO A 660 0.08 33.18 -4.62
C PRO A 660 -1.36 33.65 -4.92
N VAL A 661 -2.32 33.23 -4.09
CA VAL A 661 -3.68 33.77 -4.12
C VAL A 661 -3.64 35.25 -3.74
N VAL A 662 -4.17 36.11 -4.61
CA VAL A 662 -4.25 37.55 -4.33
C VAL A 662 -5.37 37.81 -3.31
N VAL A 663 -5.02 37.94 -2.03
CA VAL A 663 -5.97 38.39 -0.99
C VAL A 663 -6.36 39.84 -1.28
N THR A 664 -7.53 40.05 -1.88
CA THR A 664 -8.10 41.39 -2.04
C THR A 664 -8.56 41.91 -0.68
N THR A 665 -7.70 42.63 0.04
CA THR A 665 -8.14 43.38 1.21
C THR A 665 -9.12 44.46 0.72
N PRO A 666 -10.38 44.51 1.19
CA PRO A 666 -11.30 45.55 0.76
C PRO A 666 -10.70 46.90 1.16
N THR A 667 -10.45 47.75 0.17
CA THR A 667 -9.96 49.11 0.39
C THR A 667 -10.92 49.81 1.36
N PRO A 668 -10.42 50.43 2.45
CA PRO A 668 -11.28 51.24 3.30
C PRO A 668 -11.91 52.31 2.43
N THR A 669 -13.23 52.28 2.29
CA THR A 669 -13.95 53.30 1.53
C THR A 669 -13.72 54.62 2.24
N THR A 670 -12.93 55.51 1.65
CA THR A 670 -12.80 56.90 2.13
C THR A 670 -14.20 57.50 2.20
N PRO A 671 -14.62 58.07 3.35
CA PRO A 671 -15.95 58.67 3.45
C PRO A 671 -16.05 59.84 2.47
N ASP A 672 -17.04 59.77 1.59
CA ASP A 672 -17.40 60.86 0.69
C ASP A 672 -17.75 62.09 1.53
N THR A 673 -16.93 63.14 1.41
CA THR A 673 -17.18 64.44 2.04
C THR A 673 -18.22 65.20 1.22
N SER A 674 -19.49 64.80 1.35
CA SER A 674 -20.61 65.65 0.95
C SER A 674 -21.05 66.49 2.15
N ASN A 675 -20.79 67.79 2.08
CA ASN A 675 -21.35 68.79 2.97
C ASN A 675 -22.88 68.79 2.82
N SER A 676 -23.59 68.30 3.84
CA SER A 676 -25.01 68.59 4.04
C SER A 676 -25.30 68.68 5.53
N SER A 677 -25.61 69.90 5.95
CA SER A 677 -26.08 70.27 7.28
C SER A 677 -27.35 69.53 7.69
N GLY A 678 -27.41 69.01 8.91
CA GLY A 678 -28.65 68.56 9.54
C GLY A 678 -28.38 67.75 10.80
N GLY A 679 -28.71 68.32 11.97
CA GLY A 679 -28.36 67.75 13.27
C GLY A 679 -29.33 66.69 13.80
N GLY A 680 -28.97 66.09 14.94
CA GLY A 680 -29.92 65.41 15.82
C GLY A 680 -29.44 64.12 16.48
N SER A 681 -29.14 64.23 17.79
CA SER A 681 -29.37 63.26 18.89
C SER A 681 -28.75 61.85 18.89
N LEU A 682 -27.88 61.65 19.90
CA LEU A 682 -27.93 60.65 20.98
C LEU A 682 -28.35 59.19 20.67
N GLY A 683 -27.47 58.25 21.00
CA GLY A 683 -27.82 56.84 21.26
C GLY A 683 -26.61 55.98 21.63
N TRP A 684 -26.49 55.63 22.91
CA TRP A 684 -25.62 54.60 23.47
C TRP A 684 -25.95 53.20 22.90
N LEU A 685 -24.96 52.30 22.78
CA LEU A 685 -24.99 50.95 23.41
C LEU A 685 -23.74 50.09 23.14
N ILE A 686 -23.42 49.31 24.18
CA ILE A 686 -22.39 48.27 24.36
C ILE A 686 -23.01 46.89 23.98
N LEU A 687 -22.19 45.82 23.93
CA LEU A 687 -22.49 44.35 23.94
C LEU A 687 -22.68 43.71 22.55
N SER A 688 -22.20 42.50 22.19
CA SER A 688 -21.64 41.33 22.91
C SER A 688 -20.93 40.35 21.94
N LEU A 689 -20.15 39.44 22.54
CA LEU A 689 -19.79 38.07 22.12
C LEU A 689 -20.83 37.29 21.28
N PHE A 690 -20.30 36.34 20.48
CA PHE A 690 -20.69 34.92 20.22
C PHE A 690 -20.10 34.55 18.84
N GLY A 691 -19.33 33.48 18.59
CA GLY A 691 -19.45 32.10 19.06
C GLY A 691 -20.35 31.31 18.09
N LEU A 692 -19.78 30.64 17.07
CA LEU A 692 -20.43 29.63 16.20
C LEU A 692 -19.31 28.88 15.44
N THR A 693 -18.96 27.62 15.75
CA THR A 693 -19.61 26.34 15.35
C THR A 693 -20.12 26.31 13.91
N PHE A 694 -19.52 25.46 13.06
CA PHE A 694 -20.16 24.98 11.84
C PHE A 694 -20.38 23.46 11.91
N ARG A 695 -21.66 23.09 11.80
CA ARG A 695 -22.18 21.76 11.56
C ARG A 695 -22.07 21.46 10.07
N LEU A 696 -21.54 20.29 9.72
CA LEU A 696 -21.79 19.69 8.41
C LEU A 696 -23.24 19.16 8.37
N ARG A 697 -23.96 19.62 7.36
CA ARG A 697 -25.33 19.21 7.04
C ARG A 697 -25.27 18.01 6.10
N THR A 698 -25.85 16.91 6.56
CA THR A 698 -26.39 15.86 5.70
C THR A 698 -27.55 16.41 4.85
N LYS A 699 -27.57 15.98 3.59
CA LYS A 699 -28.71 15.84 2.69
C LYS A 699 -28.35 14.70 1.74
N ALA A 700 -29.25 13.84 1.29
CA ALA A 700 -30.59 13.44 1.69
C ALA A 700 -30.85 12.16 0.90
#